data_AF-A0A5A5TFC8-F1
#
_entry.id   AF-A0A5A5TFC8-F1
#
_cell.length_a   1.000
_cell.length_b   1.000
_cell.length_c   1.000
_cell.angle_alpha   90.00
_cell.angle_beta   90.00
_cell.angle_gamma   90.00
#
_symmetry.space_group_name_H-M   'P 1'
#
loop_
_entity.id
_entity.type
_entity.pdbx_description
1 polymer ?
#
loop_
_entity_poly.entity_id
_entity_poly.type
_entity_poly.pdbx_seq_one_letter_code
_entity_poly.pdbx_strand_id
1 'polypeptide(L)'
;MNNFEGKLVLVTGGAKGIGKIIAREFAVQGAHILLNFFHSLEAAKQTKAELEQMGAQVDLLRASVAKKIQLERMFQEIKDTYGYLDVLVNNAADGALFPTNDIAEEHLDRAFNSMLKGSLWCSQLAAPLMEKRGGGAIVNMSSIGSPMVIANYLACGPIKASVEALTRYLAVEFAPLNIRVNTASGGLIDSPVIEHFPRTQELQQVVKDATPLGRLGQPEDLARVVSFLASDQSRWVTGQVILADGGLSLGSVLLAPPSQTVREIPVQAQKTQPAEVTADQAITATTSSHKTVPLSLSDQPETRENFKAATERTSIAAQEYVNVNSAPGSHSEQPDTDDDDIVVVGMGVTVAGANNPEEFWRVMVDGPELFSKAANNRWDNSLFYSADPAAEDKTYQDAFAFITNLSSRSALEQDTQQSNDELTTLWLRHALQQALENVKTQENDTYSFVIGYTADGNQHLDEASVIAGATYRLGEQLKQLPGSSAEKQSLFEEIKATLEQRYRHGMTEVTRFLPHNVGYNAMHGILPADTELQIVDTACSSSLYAMDIGIKGLLMGKQDIAVCGGAFALTPRNSILFAKLHGLSVGGQGRSLDKNSDGVLFADGAGVVVLKKKKKALEDGDHIFAVLKALGSSSDGKGKAIYAPNSAGQALAIERAINQPQTHVENIDWIVAHATGTTAGDLAEFTTLRETIIPDHPIYVTSNKSLIGHTGWAAGVISLIEVILGLEKELIPPQYKFTAPPDSFQIETTQLRIPTTAVPWPAQADRVRAATVSSFGFGGTNAHLVVEEYREEAHASRKA
;
A
#
# COMPACT_ATOMS: atom_id res chain seq x y z
N MET A 1 4.84 -43.84 6.03
CA MET A 1 3.62 -43.96 6.86
C MET A 1 2.43 -43.74 5.95
N ASN A 2 1.37 -44.53 6.09
CA ASN A 2 0.15 -44.39 5.28
C ASN A 2 -0.69 -43.25 5.89
N ASN A 3 -0.46 -42.01 5.47
CA ASN A 3 -1.04 -40.84 6.13
C ASN A 3 -2.58 -40.75 5.99
N PHE A 4 -3.19 -41.58 5.14
CA PHE A 4 -4.63 -41.58 4.87
C PHE A 4 -5.29 -42.94 5.08
N GLU A 5 -4.63 -43.87 5.79
CA GLU A 5 -5.23 -45.15 6.14
C GLU A 5 -6.52 -44.95 6.97
N GLY A 6 -7.64 -45.53 6.51
CA GLY A 6 -8.95 -45.35 7.14
C GLY A 6 -9.59 -43.97 6.96
N LYS A 7 -9.07 -43.15 6.03
CA LYS A 7 -9.64 -41.85 5.63
C LYS A 7 -10.48 -41.97 4.35
N LEU A 8 -11.63 -41.29 4.33
CA LEU A 8 -12.51 -41.22 3.16
C LEU A 8 -12.29 -39.90 2.40
N VAL A 9 -11.90 -40.00 1.12
CA VAL A 9 -11.43 -38.88 0.30
C VAL A 9 -12.31 -38.72 -0.94
N LEU A 10 -13.00 -37.59 -1.07
CA LEU A 10 -13.79 -37.24 -2.26
C LEU A 10 -12.97 -36.39 -3.23
N VAL A 11 -12.74 -36.90 -4.45
CA VAL A 11 -12.08 -36.16 -5.54
C VAL A 11 -13.10 -35.82 -6.63
N THR A 12 -13.43 -34.53 -6.75
CA THR A 12 -14.32 -34.04 -7.81
C THR A 12 -13.61 -34.04 -9.18
N GLY A 13 -14.28 -34.54 -10.22
CA GLY A 13 -13.68 -34.69 -11.54
C GLY A 13 -12.51 -35.69 -11.60
N GLY A 14 -12.47 -36.68 -10.70
CA GLY A 14 -11.35 -37.63 -10.54
C GLY A 14 -11.15 -38.64 -11.68
N ALA A 15 -12.03 -38.65 -12.69
CA ALA A 15 -12.05 -39.70 -13.73
C ALA A 15 -10.93 -39.61 -14.80
N LYS A 16 -10.20 -38.50 -14.89
CA LYS A 16 -9.12 -38.29 -15.87
C LYS A 16 -8.21 -37.13 -15.47
N GLY A 17 -7.06 -37.01 -16.15
CA GLY A 17 -6.13 -35.87 -15.98
C GLY A 17 -5.62 -35.74 -14.55
N ILE A 18 -5.44 -34.49 -14.08
CA ILE A 18 -4.91 -34.19 -12.75
C ILE A 18 -5.73 -34.85 -11.63
N GLY A 19 -7.07 -34.85 -11.74
CA GLY A 19 -7.95 -35.49 -10.76
C GLY A 19 -7.71 -36.99 -10.58
N LYS A 20 -7.34 -37.71 -11.65
CA LYS A 20 -6.94 -39.12 -11.59
C LYS A 20 -5.62 -39.31 -10.85
N ILE A 21 -4.65 -38.43 -11.08
CA ILE A 21 -3.34 -38.48 -10.42
C ILE A 21 -3.45 -38.13 -8.93
N ILE A 22 -4.30 -37.15 -8.57
CA ILE A 22 -4.65 -36.86 -7.17
C ILE A 22 -5.30 -38.08 -6.50
N ALA A 23 -6.30 -38.71 -7.13
CA ALA A 23 -6.93 -39.92 -6.60
C ALA A 23 -5.91 -41.07 -6.38
N ARG A 24 -4.96 -41.23 -7.30
CA ARG A 24 -3.86 -42.20 -7.18
C ARG A 24 -2.91 -41.90 -6.03
N GLU A 25 -2.56 -40.63 -5.82
CA GLU A 25 -1.69 -40.20 -4.72
C GLU A 25 -2.33 -40.52 -3.34
N PHE A 26 -3.62 -40.24 -3.16
CA PHE A 26 -4.32 -40.63 -1.93
C PHE A 26 -4.46 -42.16 -1.78
N ALA A 27 -4.74 -42.88 -2.87
CA ALA A 27 -4.84 -44.34 -2.88
C ALA A 27 -3.53 -45.01 -2.44
N VAL A 28 -2.38 -44.54 -2.93
CA VAL A 28 -1.05 -45.01 -2.51
C VAL A 28 -0.79 -44.78 -1.01
N GLN A 29 -1.40 -43.75 -0.42
CA GLN A 29 -1.29 -43.45 1.02
C GLN A 29 -2.37 -44.11 1.89
N GLY A 30 -3.16 -45.05 1.35
CA GLY A 30 -4.11 -45.89 2.10
C GLY A 30 -5.56 -45.38 2.17
N ALA A 31 -5.91 -44.33 1.41
CA ALA A 31 -7.25 -43.75 1.42
C ALA A 31 -8.31 -44.63 0.72
N HIS A 32 -9.56 -44.56 1.21
CA HIS A 32 -10.74 -44.94 0.44
C HIS A 32 -11.16 -43.76 -0.44
N ILE A 33 -11.17 -43.96 -1.76
CA ILE A 33 -11.45 -42.90 -2.74
C ILE A 33 -12.92 -42.92 -3.16
N LEU A 34 -13.58 -41.77 -3.01
CA LEU A 34 -14.83 -41.45 -3.69
C LEU A 34 -14.50 -40.64 -4.95
N LEU A 35 -14.66 -41.26 -6.11
CA LEU A 35 -14.29 -40.68 -7.39
C LEU A 35 -15.54 -40.11 -8.07
N ASN A 36 -15.66 -38.78 -8.08
CA ASN A 36 -16.77 -38.11 -8.73
C ASN A 36 -16.53 -37.88 -10.24
N PHE A 37 -17.56 -38.12 -11.04
CA PHE A 37 -17.57 -37.87 -12.49
C PHE A 37 -18.97 -37.42 -12.98
N PHE A 38 -19.07 -36.90 -14.19
CA PHE A 38 -20.36 -36.52 -14.79
C PHE A 38 -20.61 -37.14 -16.18
N HIS A 39 -19.73 -36.86 -17.15
CA HIS A 39 -19.86 -37.34 -18.54
C HIS A 39 -19.05 -38.60 -18.85
N SER A 40 -17.90 -38.81 -18.21
CA SER A 40 -16.91 -39.84 -18.62
C SER A 40 -16.98 -41.13 -17.79
N LEU A 41 -18.09 -41.87 -17.89
CA LEU A 41 -18.30 -43.12 -17.13
C LEU A 41 -17.21 -44.17 -17.38
N GLU A 42 -16.82 -44.42 -18.64
CA GLU A 42 -15.83 -45.44 -18.95
C GLU A 42 -14.42 -45.07 -18.43
N ALA A 43 -14.05 -43.78 -18.49
CA ALA A 43 -12.79 -43.31 -17.89
C ALA A 43 -12.82 -43.40 -16.35
N ALA A 44 -13.98 -43.19 -15.73
CA ALA A 44 -14.16 -43.39 -14.29
C ALA A 44 -14.03 -44.88 -13.90
N LYS A 45 -14.66 -45.80 -14.65
CA LYS A 45 -14.50 -47.25 -14.48
C LYS A 45 -13.05 -47.70 -14.67
N GLN A 46 -12.38 -47.23 -15.72
CA GLN A 46 -10.98 -47.54 -15.97
C GLN A 46 -10.10 -47.07 -14.81
N THR A 47 -10.28 -45.82 -14.37
CA THR A 47 -9.53 -45.26 -13.24
C THR A 47 -9.80 -46.03 -11.94
N LYS A 48 -11.06 -46.40 -11.67
CA LYS A 48 -11.41 -47.28 -10.55
C LYS A 48 -10.67 -48.62 -10.63
N ALA A 49 -10.69 -49.30 -11.77
CA ALA A 49 -10.01 -50.59 -11.94
C ALA A 49 -8.49 -50.49 -11.78
N GLU A 50 -7.85 -49.41 -12.26
CA GLU A 50 -6.42 -49.15 -12.05
C GLU A 50 -6.07 -48.94 -10.57
N LEU A 51 -6.92 -48.23 -9.82
CA LEU A 51 -6.71 -47.99 -8.38
C LEU A 51 -7.02 -49.23 -7.52
N GLU A 52 -8.04 -50.01 -7.87
CA GLU A 52 -8.35 -51.30 -7.23
C GLU A 52 -7.24 -52.33 -7.47
N GLN A 53 -6.59 -52.33 -8.65
CA GLN A 53 -5.38 -53.13 -8.90
C GLN A 53 -4.19 -52.72 -8.03
N MET A 54 -4.15 -51.47 -7.55
CA MET A 54 -3.17 -51.00 -6.57
C MET A 54 -3.58 -51.31 -5.12
N GLY A 55 -4.71 -52.00 -4.89
CA GLY A 55 -5.20 -52.41 -3.57
C GLY A 55 -6.07 -51.36 -2.87
N ALA A 56 -6.43 -50.26 -3.52
CA ALA A 56 -7.26 -49.22 -2.91
C ALA A 56 -8.76 -49.49 -3.07
N GLN A 57 -9.56 -49.13 -2.06
CA GLN A 57 -11.01 -49.14 -2.16
C GLN A 57 -11.49 -47.88 -2.91
N VAL A 58 -12.29 -48.05 -3.95
CA VAL A 58 -12.77 -46.93 -4.79
C VAL A 58 -14.25 -47.06 -5.12
N ASP A 59 -15.03 -46.02 -4.90
CA ASP A 59 -16.43 -45.93 -5.29
C ASP A 59 -16.69 -44.77 -6.27
N LEU A 60 -17.67 -44.94 -7.16
CA LEU A 60 -17.93 -44.01 -8.26
C LEU A 60 -19.21 -43.21 -8.02
N LEU A 61 -19.11 -41.88 -7.96
CA LEU A 61 -20.23 -40.99 -7.70
C LEU A 61 -20.55 -40.11 -8.91
N ARG A 62 -21.79 -40.19 -9.43
CA ARG A 62 -22.17 -39.46 -10.65
C ARG A 62 -22.92 -38.17 -10.36
N ALA A 63 -22.23 -37.03 -10.42
CA ALA A 63 -22.84 -35.70 -10.30
C ALA A 63 -22.05 -34.62 -11.04
N SER A 64 -22.76 -33.63 -11.59
CA SER A 64 -22.17 -32.37 -12.06
C SER A 64 -22.03 -31.40 -10.90
N VAL A 65 -20.80 -30.95 -10.63
CA VAL A 65 -20.53 -29.89 -9.62
C VAL A 65 -21.20 -28.56 -9.95
N ALA A 66 -21.51 -28.31 -11.23
CA ALA A 66 -22.23 -27.11 -11.68
C ALA A 66 -23.75 -27.17 -11.41
N LYS A 67 -24.28 -28.26 -10.82
CA LYS A 67 -25.72 -28.45 -10.58
C LYS A 67 -25.97 -28.82 -9.12
N LYS A 68 -26.31 -27.82 -8.28
CA LYS A 68 -26.51 -27.98 -6.84
C LYS A 68 -27.38 -29.19 -6.44
N ILE A 69 -28.52 -29.41 -7.11
CA ILE A 69 -29.42 -30.55 -6.85
C ILE A 69 -28.74 -31.92 -7.05
N GLN A 70 -27.75 -32.03 -7.97
CA GLN A 70 -26.99 -33.26 -8.15
C GLN A 70 -25.92 -33.43 -7.05
N LEU A 71 -25.32 -32.33 -6.58
CA LEU A 71 -24.43 -32.37 -5.42
C LEU A 71 -25.18 -32.75 -4.14
N GLU A 72 -26.34 -32.17 -3.88
CA GLU A 72 -27.19 -32.48 -2.72
C GLU A 72 -27.52 -33.99 -2.68
N ARG A 73 -27.85 -34.60 -3.83
CA ARG A 73 -28.05 -36.05 -3.94
C ARG A 73 -26.78 -36.86 -3.70
N MET A 74 -25.65 -36.45 -4.30
CA MET A 74 -24.36 -37.13 -4.13
C MET A 74 -23.89 -37.11 -2.67
N PHE A 75 -23.98 -35.96 -1.99
CA PHE A 75 -23.59 -35.86 -0.58
C PHE A 75 -24.57 -36.57 0.35
N GLN A 76 -25.86 -36.68 -0.02
CA GLN A 76 -26.81 -37.52 0.68
C GLN A 76 -26.48 -39.03 0.51
N GLU A 77 -26.05 -39.47 -0.68
CA GLU A 77 -25.55 -40.84 -0.92
C GLU A 77 -24.29 -41.16 -0.10
N ILE A 78 -23.35 -40.23 0.02
CA ILE A 78 -22.16 -40.35 0.91
C ILE A 78 -22.59 -40.47 2.37
N LYS A 79 -23.53 -39.62 2.80
CA LYS A 79 -24.07 -39.61 4.16
C LYS A 79 -24.81 -40.91 4.51
N ASP A 80 -25.54 -41.49 3.57
CA ASP A 80 -26.33 -42.72 3.82
C ASP A 80 -25.46 -43.98 3.75
N THR A 81 -24.41 -43.97 2.93
CA THR A 81 -23.50 -45.11 2.74
C THR A 81 -22.37 -45.16 3.76
N TYR A 82 -21.75 -44.02 4.08
CA TYR A 82 -20.57 -43.93 4.95
C TYR A 82 -20.82 -43.12 6.23
N GLY A 83 -21.70 -42.12 6.20
CA GLY A 83 -22.04 -41.29 7.36
C GLY A 83 -21.08 -40.13 7.66
N TYR A 84 -19.90 -40.12 7.05
CA TYR A 84 -18.83 -39.13 7.23
C TYR A 84 -18.08 -38.83 5.93
N LEU A 85 -17.16 -37.87 5.98
CA LEU A 85 -16.12 -37.60 4.97
C LEU A 85 -14.91 -37.01 5.69
N ASP A 86 -13.67 -37.38 5.32
CA ASP A 86 -12.47 -36.80 5.95
C ASP A 86 -11.81 -35.72 5.07
N VAL A 87 -11.79 -35.92 3.74
CA VAL A 87 -11.13 -35.00 2.79
C VAL A 87 -12.02 -34.72 1.58
N LEU A 88 -12.07 -33.45 1.14
CA LEU A 88 -12.67 -33.01 -0.12
C LEU A 88 -11.60 -32.34 -0.99
N VAL A 89 -11.49 -32.76 -2.25
CA VAL A 89 -10.71 -32.07 -3.28
C VAL A 89 -11.63 -31.49 -4.36
N ASN A 90 -11.67 -30.17 -4.43
CA ASN A 90 -12.39 -29.40 -5.43
C ASN A 90 -11.51 -29.19 -6.68
N ASN A 91 -11.39 -30.26 -7.48
CA ASN A 91 -10.61 -30.33 -8.71
C ASN A 91 -11.47 -30.19 -10.00
N ALA A 92 -12.77 -30.48 -9.94
CA ALA A 92 -13.63 -30.40 -11.12
C ALA A 92 -13.62 -28.99 -11.75
N ALA A 93 -13.37 -28.93 -13.06
CA ALA A 93 -13.25 -27.70 -13.82
C ALA A 93 -13.78 -27.90 -15.24
N ASP A 94 -14.53 -26.93 -15.75
CA ASP A 94 -14.89 -26.78 -17.17
C ASP A 94 -14.58 -25.33 -17.55
N GLY A 95 -13.59 -25.13 -18.42
CA GLY A 95 -13.02 -23.81 -18.70
C GLY A 95 -12.58 -23.69 -20.16
N ALA A 96 -12.92 -22.55 -20.77
CA ALA A 96 -12.60 -22.27 -22.16
C ALA A 96 -11.20 -21.65 -22.30
N LEU A 97 -10.42 -22.16 -23.24
CA LEU A 97 -9.05 -21.69 -23.52
C LEU A 97 -8.99 -20.98 -24.88
N PHE A 98 -9.77 -19.91 -25.02
CA PHE A 98 -9.92 -19.17 -26.28
C PHE A 98 -9.34 -17.75 -26.20
N PRO A 99 -8.96 -17.14 -27.35
CA PRO A 99 -8.64 -15.71 -27.43
C PRO A 99 -9.79 -14.85 -26.90
N THR A 100 -9.47 -13.66 -26.36
CA THR A 100 -10.45 -12.75 -25.75
C THR A 100 -11.69 -12.47 -26.62
N ASN A 101 -11.50 -12.34 -27.94
CA ASN A 101 -12.58 -12.06 -28.89
C ASN A 101 -13.57 -13.23 -29.06
N ASP A 102 -13.17 -14.45 -28.69
CA ASP A 102 -13.94 -15.69 -28.82
C ASP A 102 -14.55 -16.14 -27.47
N ILE A 103 -14.41 -15.32 -26.41
CA ILE A 103 -15.00 -15.59 -25.09
C ILE A 103 -16.45 -15.08 -25.05
N ALA A 104 -17.40 -16.02 -25.20
CA ALA A 104 -18.81 -15.79 -24.95
C ALA A 104 -19.16 -15.88 -23.44
N GLU A 105 -20.30 -15.31 -23.05
CA GLU A 105 -20.83 -15.37 -21.68
C GLU A 105 -20.96 -16.81 -21.15
N GLU A 106 -21.43 -17.74 -21.99
CA GLU A 106 -21.53 -19.18 -21.67
C GLU A 106 -20.20 -19.82 -21.24
N HIS A 107 -19.05 -19.26 -21.65
CA HIS A 107 -17.73 -19.74 -21.25
C HIS A 107 -17.40 -19.31 -19.81
N LEU A 108 -17.71 -18.06 -19.48
CA LEU A 108 -17.58 -17.52 -18.13
C LEU A 108 -18.54 -18.23 -17.18
N ASP A 109 -19.79 -18.43 -17.59
CA ASP A 109 -20.81 -19.11 -16.80
C ASP A 109 -20.45 -20.56 -16.48
N ARG A 110 -19.93 -21.33 -17.46
CA ARG A 110 -19.50 -22.72 -17.19
C ARG A 110 -18.34 -22.78 -16.21
N ALA A 111 -17.36 -21.90 -16.35
CA ALA A 111 -16.24 -21.82 -15.41
C ALA A 111 -16.69 -21.34 -14.01
N PHE A 112 -17.58 -20.36 -13.92
CA PHE A 112 -18.10 -19.83 -12.66
C PHE A 112 -18.97 -20.85 -11.91
N ASN A 113 -19.87 -21.53 -12.64
CA ASN A 113 -20.73 -22.55 -12.07
C ASN A 113 -19.95 -23.82 -11.67
N SER A 114 -18.96 -24.24 -12.46
CA SER A 114 -18.17 -25.45 -12.16
C SER A 114 -17.08 -25.24 -11.10
N MET A 115 -16.30 -24.16 -11.20
CA MET A 115 -15.13 -23.94 -10.36
C MET A 115 -15.46 -23.20 -9.07
N LEU A 116 -16.18 -22.07 -9.12
CA LEU A 116 -16.44 -21.26 -7.91
C LEU A 116 -17.66 -21.78 -7.13
N LYS A 117 -18.84 -21.79 -7.75
CA LYS A 117 -20.07 -22.30 -7.13
C LYS A 117 -19.95 -23.78 -6.77
N GLY A 118 -19.37 -24.59 -7.66
CA GLY A 118 -19.09 -26.01 -7.39
C GLY A 118 -18.22 -26.21 -6.14
N SER A 119 -17.12 -25.48 -6.00
CA SER A 119 -16.27 -25.55 -4.79
C SER A 119 -17.03 -25.13 -3.53
N LEU A 120 -17.78 -24.01 -3.58
CA LEU A 120 -18.59 -23.53 -2.46
C LEU A 120 -19.63 -24.58 -2.02
N TRP A 121 -20.43 -25.10 -2.96
CA TRP A 121 -21.50 -26.06 -2.65
C TRP A 121 -20.95 -27.41 -2.17
N CYS A 122 -19.89 -27.94 -2.78
CA CYS A 122 -19.22 -29.14 -2.29
C CYS A 122 -18.70 -28.95 -0.86
N SER A 123 -18.10 -27.79 -0.56
CA SER A 123 -17.55 -27.50 0.76
C SER A 123 -18.65 -27.34 1.82
N GLN A 124 -19.75 -26.65 1.50
CA GLN A 124 -20.93 -26.53 2.36
C GLN A 124 -21.59 -27.89 2.66
N LEU A 125 -21.64 -28.80 1.68
CA LEU A 125 -22.24 -30.13 1.85
C LEU A 125 -21.29 -31.13 2.53
N ALA A 126 -19.97 -30.93 2.41
CA ALA A 126 -18.95 -31.73 3.08
C ALA A 126 -18.82 -31.41 4.58
N ALA A 127 -18.95 -30.14 4.96
CA ALA A 127 -18.65 -29.70 6.33
C ALA A 127 -19.43 -30.46 7.44
N PRO A 128 -20.76 -30.71 7.33
CA PRO A 128 -21.51 -31.50 8.32
C PRO A 128 -21.16 -33.00 8.35
N LEU A 129 -20.41 -33.51 7.36
CA LEU A 129 -19.90 -34.88 7.34
C LEU A 129 -18.48 -34.99 7.93
N MET A 130 -17.70 -33.91 7.83
CA MET A 130 -16.38 -33.76 8.44
C MET A 130 -16.48 -33.45 9.95
N GLU A 131 -17.40 -32.57 10.35
CA GLU A 131 -17.67 -32.24 11.75
C GLU A 131 -17.93 -33.51 12.60
N LYS A 132 -18.67 -34.48 12.06
CA LYS A 132 -18.94 -35.78 12.71
C LYS A 132 -17.69 -36.64 12.97
N ARG A 133 -16.58 -36.38 12.28
CA ARG A 133 -15.27 -37.01 12.50
C ARG A 133 -14.35 -36.16 13.40
N GLY A 134 -14.86 -35.06 13.93
CA GLY A 134 -14.10 -34.09 14.70
C GLY A 134 -13.21 -33.17 13.84
N GLY A 135 -13.50 -33.04 12.54
CA GLY A 135 -12.75 -32.18 11.62
C GLY A 135 -12.50 -32.80 10.25
N GLY A 136 -11.80 -32.07 9.38
CA GLY A 136 -11.48 -32.52 8.02
C GLY A 136 -10.57 -31.56 7.26
N ALA A 137 -10.32 -31.88 5.99
CA ALA A 137 -9.53 -31.03 5.10
C ALA A 137 -10.21 -30.82 3.74
N ILE A 138 -10.26 -29.56 3.31
CA ILE A 138 -10.77 -29.16 1.99
C ILE A 138 -9.60 -28.54 1.21
N VAL A 139 -9.32 -29.09 0.03
CA VAL A 139 -8.30 -28.56 -0.89
C VAL A 139 -8.97 -28.12 -2.19
N ASN A 140 -8.92 -26.81 -2.45
CA ASN A 140 -9.35 -26.22 -3.70
C ASN A 140 -8.20 -26.22 -4.73
N MET A 141 -8.53 -26.40 -6.01
CA MET A 141 -7.53 -26.34 -7.09
C MET A 141 -7.53 -24.98 -7.79
N SER A 142 -6.37 -24.33 -7.81
CA SER A 142 -6.10 -23.11 -8.56
C SER A 142 -4.92 -23.28 -9.52
N SER A 143 -4.50 -22.19 -10.16
CA SER A 143 -3.38 -22.13 -11.08
C SER A 143 -2.67 -20.79 -10.98
N ILE A 144 -1.43 -20.73 -11.44
CA ILE A 144 -0.64 -19.51 -11.60
C ILE A 144 -1.31 -18.45 -12.50
N GLY A 145 -2.33 -18.85 -13.27
CA GLY A 145 -3.27 -17.96 -13.98
C GLY A 145 -4.14 -17.07 -13.08
N SER A 146 -4.06 -17.20 -11.75
CA SER A 146 -4.67 -16.30 -10.76
C SER A 146 -3.81 -15.04 -10.56
N PRO A 147 -2.54 -15.14 -10.10
CA PRO A 147 -1.66 -13.97 -9.94
C PRO A 147 -0.97 -13.50 -11.23
N MET A 148 -0.87 -14.33 -12.28
CA MET A 148 -0.20 -13.98 -13.53
C MET A 148 -1.09 -14.22 -14.76
N VAL A 149 -0.95 -13.37 -15.78
CA VAL A 149 -1.74 -13.46 -17.01
C VAL A 149 -1.18 -14.53 -17.94
N ILE A 150 -2.03 -15.49 -18.32
CA ILE A 150 -1.71 -16.51 -19.33
C ILE A 150 -2.60 -16.26 -20.56
N ALA A 151 -2.02 -16.31 -21.76
CA ALA A 151 -2.75 -16.15 -23.01
C ALA A 151 -3.90 -17.18 -23.12
N ASN A 152 -5.03 -16.75 -23.66
CA ASN A 152 -6.28 -17.52 -23.77
C ASN A 152 -6.88 -18.03 -22.44
N TYR A 153 -6.41 -17.59 -21.27
CA TYR A 153 -6.87 -18.09 -19.97
C TYR A 153 -7.97 -17.24 -19.31
N LEU A 154 -8.56 -16.28 -20.04
CA LEU A 154 -9.46 -15.26 -19.50
C LEU A 154 -10.71 -15.84 -18.81
N ALA A 155 -11.29 -16.93 -19.32
CA ALA A 155 -12.44 -17.56 -18.68
C ALA A 155 -12.09 -18.36 -17.42
N CYS A 156 -10.80 -18.59 -17.14
CA CYS A 156 -10.33 -19.42 -16.03
C CYS A 156 -9.66 -18.58 -14.94
N GLY A 157 -8.69 -17.72 -15.28
CA GLY A 157 -7.82 -17.01 -14.35
C GLY A 157 -8.54 -16.22 -13.25
N PRO A 158 -9.43 -15.26 -13.59
CA PRO A 158 -10.19 -14.48 -12.61
C PRO A 158 -11.08 -15.33 -11.69
N ILE A 159 -11.57 -16.46 -12.20
CA ILE A 159 -12.42 -17.39 -11.44
C ILE A 159 -11.56 -18.26 -10.51
N LYS A 160 -10.34 -18.61 -10.91
CA LYS A 160 -9.34 -19.23 -10.03
C LYS A 160 -8.88 -18.29 -8.91
N ALA A 161 -8.66 -17.01 -9.20
CA ALA A 161 -8.45 -15.98 -8.17
C ALA A 161 -9.64 -15.85 -7.20
N SER A 162 -10.86 -15.96 -7.72
CA SER A 162 -12.08 -15.98 -6.90
C SER A 162 -12.16 -17.23 -5.99
N VAL A 163 -11.65 -18.38 -6.43
CA VAL A 163 -11.55 -19.61 -5.61
C VAL A 163 -10.48 -19.46 -4.52
N GLU A 164 -9.35 -18.83 -4.82
CA GLU A 164 -8.31 -18.50 -3.82
C GLU A 164 -8.85 -17.53 -2.74
N ALA A 165 -9.68 -16.56 -3.13
CA ALA A 165 -10.40 -15.72 -2.18
C ALA A 165 -11.42 -16.52 -1.35
N LEU A 166 -12.24 -17.37 -1.99
CA LEU A 166 -13.20 -18.24 -1.32
C LEU A 166 -12.55 -19.13 -0.26
N THR A 167 -11.35 -19.66 -0.51
CA THR A 167 -10.58 -20.44 0.48
C THR A 167 -10.37 -19.69 1.79
N ARG A 168 -10.07 -18.39 1.76
CA ARG A 168 -9.83 -17.59 2.98
C ARG A 168 -11.10 -17.46 3.83
N TYR A 169 -12.24 -17.17 3.20
CA TYR A 169 -13.53 -17.10 3.90
C TYR A 169 -13.94 -18.45 4.48
N LEU A 170 -13.90 -19.52 3.67
CA LEU A 170 -14.27 -20.87 4.15
C LEU A 170 -13.33 -21.39 5.26
N ALA A 171 -12.06 -20.99 5.26
CA ALA A 171 -11.13 -21.35 6.32
C ALA A 171 -11.50 -20.72 7.68
N VAL A 172 -12.02 -19.49 7.68
CA VAL A 172 -12.53 -18.84 8.90
C VAL A 172 -13.86 -19.45 9.32
N GLU A 173 -14.81 -19.57 8.39
CA GLU A 173 -16.17 -20.10 8.65
C GLU A 173 -16.16 -21.55 9.16
N PHE A 174 -15.24 -22.39 8.68
CA PHE A 174 -15.18 -23.81 9.07
C PHE A 174 -14.09 -24.14 10.11
N ALA A 175 -13.29 -23.17 10.56
CA ALA A 175 -12.37 -23.38 11.68
C ALA A 175 -13.05 -23.85 12.98
N PRO A 176 -14.25 -23.36 13.38
CA PRO A 176 -14.98 -23.87 14.54
C PRO A 176 -15.38 -25.35 14.42
N LEU A 177 -15.48 -25.87 13.19
CA LEU A 177 -15.79 -27.27 12.89
C LEU A 177 -14.52 -28.16 12.84
N ASN A 178 -13.35 -27.58 13.15
CA ASN A 178 -12.01 -28.16 12.97
C ASN A 178 -11.73 -28.61 11.52
N ILE A 179 -12.23 -27.86 10.54
CA ILE A 179 -12.01 -28.12 9.12
C ILE A 179 -11.01 -27.10 8.56
N ARG A 180 -9.89 -27.60 8.02
CA ARG A 180 -8.91 -26.75 7.34
C ARG A 180 -9.30 -26.58 5.88
N VAL A 181 -9.20 -25.37 5.35
CA VAL A 181 -9.48 -25.08 3.94
C VAL A 181 -8.27 -24.40 3.32
N ASN A 182 -7.70 -24.98 2.27
CA ASN A 182 -6.53 -24.47 1.56
C ASN A 182 -6.71 -24.53 0.05
N THR A 183 -5.84 -23.86 -0.69
CA THR A 183 -5.73 -23.99 -2.15
C THR A 183 -4.36 -24.54 -2.54
N ALA A 184 -4.35 -25.55 -3.41
CA ALA A 184 -3.17 -25.93 -4.18
C ALA A 184 -3.22 -25.21 -5.54
N SER A 185 -2.24 -24.34 -5.81
CA SER A 185 -2.14 -23.58 -7.06
C SER A 185 -0.99 -24.10 -7.90
N GLY A 186 -1.25 -24.55 -9.13
CA GLY A 186 -0.23 -25.14 -10.01
C GLY A 186 0.35 -24.14 -11.02
N GLY A 187 1.65 -24.24 -11.29
CA GLY A 187 2.28 -23.66 -12.48
C GLY A 187 1.79 -24.28 -13.78
N LEU A 188 2.51 -24.07 -14.89
CA LEU A 188 2.17 -24.74 -16.14
C LEU A 188 2.53 -26.24 -16.05
N ILE A 189 1.49 -27.09 -16.05
CA ILE A 189 1.62 -28.54 -15.91
C ILE A 189 1.65 -29.23 -17.28
N ASP A 190 2.67 -30.06 -17.50
CA ASP A 190 2.81 -30.95 -18.64
C ASP A 190 1.66 -31.97 -18.66
N SER A 191 0.69 -31.74 -19.54
CA SER A 191 -0.56 -32.50 -19.59
C SER A 191 -1.29 -32.23 -20.90
N PRO A 192 -2.25 -33.08 -21.34
CA PRO A 192 -3.00 -32.85 -22.58
C PRO A 192 -3.80 -31.53 -22.65
N VAL A 193 -3.96 -30.81 -21.53
CA VAL A 193 -4.55 -29.46 -21.51
C VAL A 193 -3.60 -28.43 -22.14
N ILE A 194 -2.28 -28.64 -22.06
CA ILE A 194 -1.27 -27.70 -22.56
C ILE A 194 -1.41 -27.45 -24.07
N GLU A 195 -1.85 -28.47 -24.83
CA GLU A 195 -2.07 -28.42 -26.28
C GLU A 195 -3.21 -27.49 -26.72
N HIS A 196 -4.01 -26.99 -25.77
CA HIS A 196 -5.11 -26.05 -26.02
C HIS A 196 -4.66 -24.58 -25.86
N PHE A 197 -3.43 -24.33 -25.44
CA PHE A 197 -2.86 -22.98 -25.37
C PHE A 197 -2.25 -22.55 -26.71
N PRO A 198 -2.23 -21.24 -27.03
CA PRO A 198 -1.68 -20.77 -28.30
C PRO A 198 -0.16 -20.98 -28.34
N ARG A 199 0.34 -21.48 -29.48
CA ARG A 199 1.78 -21.71 -29.74
C ARG A 199 2.42 -22.61 -28.67
N THR A 200 1.79 -23.76 -28.37
CA THR A 200 2.16 -24.70 -27.29
C THR A 200 3.66 -24.92 -27.14
N GLN A 201 4.39 -25.23 -28.22
CA GLN A 201 5.82 -25.52 -28.15
C GLN A 201 6.66 -24.31 -27.70
N GLU A 202 6.32 -23.11 -28.18
CA GLU A 202 6.95 -21.85 -27.73
C GLU A 202 6.61 -21.57 -26.28
N LEU A 203 5.33 -21.69 -25.88
CA LEU A 203 4.89 -21.50 -24.49
C LEU A 203 5.60 -22.46 -23.53
N GLN A 204 5.70 -23.74 -23.90
CA GLN A 204 6.44 -24.73 -23.11
C GLN A 204 7.91 -24.36 -22.98
N GLN A 205 8.56 -23.90 -24.06
CA GLN A 205 9.97 -23.55 -24.04
C GLN A 205 10.23 -22.28 -23.20
N VAL A 206 9.45 -21.22 -23.43
CA VAL A 206 9.50 -19.98 -22.65
C VAL A 206 9.31 -20.25 -21.16
N VAL A 207 8.34 -21.10 -20.78
CA VAL A 207 8.14 -21.44 -19.37
C VAL A 207 9.27 -22.31 -18.82
N LYS A 208 9.82 -23.26 -19.58
CA LYS A 208 11.00 -24.04 -19.14
C LYS A 208 12.20 -23.12 -18.88
N ASP A 209 12.44 -22.16 -19.76
CA ASP A 209 13.56 -21.22 -19.67
C ASP A 209 13.35 -20.15 -18.58
N ALA A 210 12.10 -19.75 -18.32
CA ALA A 210 11.75 -18.81 -17.24
C ALA A 210 11.57 -19.46 -15.85
N THR A 211 11.50 -20.79 -15.77
CA THR A 211 11.41 -21.52 -14.50
C THR A 211 12.81 -21.87 -14.01
N PRO A 212 13.26 -21.43 -12.80
CA PRO A 212 14.60 -21.75 -12.29
C PRO A 212 14.96 -23.24 -12.25
N LEU A 213 13.97 -24.14 -12.15
CA LEU A 213 14.17 -25.60 -12.23
C LEU A 213 14.26 -26.16 -13.66
N GLY A 214 14.21 -25.33 -14.69
CA GLY A 214 14.42 -25.72 -16.10
C GLY A 214 13.37 -26.66 -16.70
N ARG A 215 12.21 -26.83 -16.05
CA ARG A 215 11.17 -27.81 -16.42
C ARG A 215 9.76 -27.30 -16.16
N LEU A 216 8.79 -27.90 -16.86
CA LEU A 216 7.37 -27.79 -16.50
C LEU A 216 7.08 -28.62 -15.23
N GLY A 217 6.01 -28.27 -14.53
CA GLY A 217 5.46 -29.12 -13.48
C GLY A 217 4.87 -30.40 -14.06
N GLN A 218 4.94 -31.51 -13.34
CA GLN A 218 4.27 -32.75 -13.66
C GLN A 218 2.98 -32.89 -12.82
N PRO A 219 1.94 -33.62 -13.26
CA PRO A 219 0.72 -33.81 -12.49
C PRO A 219 0.96 -34.34 -11.06
N GLU A 220 1.98 -35.18 -10.89
CA GLU A 220 2.43 -35.74 -9.60
C GLU A 220 3.00 -34.67 -8.65
N ASP A 221 3.65 -33.62 -9.16
CA ASP A 221 4.16 -32.52 -8.32
C ASP A 221 2.99 -31.82 -7.61
N LEU A 222 1.93 -31.52 -8.36
CA LEU A 222 0.73 -30.87 -7.83
C LEU A 222 -0.09 -31.82 -6.95
N ALA A 223 -0.19 -33.10 -7.29
CA ALA A 223 -0.89 -34.10 -6.48
C ALA A 223 -0.28 -34.26 -5.08
N ARG A 224 1.05 -34.19 -4.95
CA ARG A 224 1.75 -34.22 -3.65
C ARG A 224 1.48 -32.97 -2.80
N VAL A 225 1.32 -31.80 -3.41
CA VAL A 225 0.91 -30.59 -2.69
C VAL A 225 -0.52 -30.74 -2.16
N VAL A 226 -1.42 -31.33 -2.95
CA VAL A 226 -2.80 -31.63 -2.52
C VAL A 226 -2.82 -32.64 -1.36
N SER A 227 -2.06 -33.73 -1.43
CA SER A 227 -2.00 -34.71 -0.33
C SER A 227 -1.31 -34.15 0.91
N PHE A 228 -0.27 -33.33 0.78
CA PHE A 228 0.31 -32.58 1.90
C PHE A 228 -0.72 -31.67 2.58
N LEU A 229 -1.44 -30.84 1.82
CA LEU A 229 -2.46 -29.91 2.34
C LEU A 229 -3.65 -30.62 3.00
N ALA A 230 -3.98 -31.83 2.55
CA ALA A 230 -5.00 -32.66 3.17
C ALA A 230 -4.51 -33.39 4.44
N SER A 231 -3.20 -33.63 4.59
CA SER A 231 -2.62 -34.40 5.70
C SER A 231 -2.39 -33.58 6.97
N ASP A 232 -2.16 -34.26 8.10
CA ASP A 232 -1.80 -33.63 9.38
C ASP A 232 -0.39 -32.99 9.39
N GLN A 233 0.42 -33.22 8.35
CA GLN A 233 1.70 -32.50 8.17
C GLN A 233 1.47 -31.00 7.94
N SER A 234 0.30 -30.63 7.40
CA SER A 234 -0.12 -29.25 7.18
C SER A 234 -1.14 -28.78 8.23
N ARG A 235 -1.19 -29.38 9.43
CA ARG A 235 -2.17 -29.04 10.48
C ARG A 235 -2.19 -27.57 10.91
N TRP A 236 -1.09 -26.83 10.70
CA TRP A 236 -0.98 -25.39 10.98
C TRP A 236 -1.19 -24.51 9.75
N VAL A 237 -1.61 -25.09 8.62
CA VAL A 237 -1.88 -24.38 7.36
C VAL A 237 -3.40 -24.40 7.12
N THR A 238 -4.02 -23.22 7.17
CA THR A 238 -5.42 -22.99 6.79
C THR A 238 -5.57 -21.58 6.19
N GLY A 239 -6.50 -21.42 5.26
CA GLY A 239 -6.73 -20.19 4.49
C GLY A 239 -5.64 -19.87 3.45
N GLN A 240 -4.64 -20.74 3.28
CA GLN A 240 -3.47 -20.44 2.45
C GLN A 240 -3.61 -20.92 1.01
N VAL A 241 -2.88 -20.24 0.12
CA VAL A 241 -2.65 -20.65 -1.27
C VAL A 241 -1.20 -21.11 -1.37
N ILE A 242 -0.98 -22.39 -1.63
CA ILE A 242 0.37 -22.92 -1.87
C ILE A 242 0.58 -23.01 -3.38
N LEU A 243 1.45 -22.15 -3.90
CA LEU A 243 1.85 -22.14 -5.31
C LEU A 243 3.01 -23.13 -5.56
N ALA A 244 2.84 -24.01 -6.53
CA ALA A 244 3.84 -24.98 -6.97
C ALA A 244 4.09 -24.85 -8.47
N ASP A 245 5.10 -24.07 -8.83
CA ASP A 245 5.40 -23.63 -10.20
C ASP A 245 6.89 -23.76 -10.60
N GLY A 246 7.72 -24.32 -9.73
CA GLY A 246 9.16 -24.43 -9.93
C GLY A 246 9.94 -23.10 -9.85
N GLY A 247 9.32 -22.04 -9.33
CA GLY A 247 9.90 -20.69 -9.22
C GLY A 247 9.58 -19.76 -10.39
N LEU A 248 8.65 -20.12 -11.28
CA LEU A 248 8.24 -19.30 -12.43
C LEU A 248 7.73 -17.91 -12.02
N SER A 249 6.96 -17.84 -10.93
CA SER A 249 6.45 -16.60 -10.32
C SER A 249 7.51 -15.67 -9.72
N LEU A 250 8.76 -16.13 -9.55
CA LEU A 250 9.86 -15.26 -9.13
C LEU A 250 10.26 -14.26 -10.21
N GLY A 251 9.79 -14.43 -11.46
CA GLY A 251 10.07 -13.50 -12.55
C GLY A 251 11.56 -13.36 -12.84
N SER A 252 12.36 -14.41 -12.63
CA SER A 252 13.83 -14.34 -12.70
C SER A 252 14.35 -13.82 -14.04
N VAL A 253 13.69 -14.15 -15.16
CA VAL A 253 14.03 -13.62 -16.51
C VAL A 253 13.73 -12.11 -16.66
N LEU A 254 12.88 -11.54 -15.82
CA LEU A 254 12.58 -10.10 -15.77
C LEU A 254 13.47 -9.36 -14.77
N LEU A 255 13.89 -10.01 -13.69
CA LEU A 255 14.52 -9.40 -12.52
C LEU A 255 16.01 -9.75 -12.33
N ALA A 256 16.54 -10.68 -13.11
CA ALA A 256 17.96 -11.04 -13.12
C ALA A 256 18.50 -11.10 -14.57
N PRO A 257 19.76 -10.70 -14.81
CA PRO A 257 20.38 -10.87 -16.12
C PRO A 257 20.47 -12.37 -16.49
N PRO A 258 20.34 -12.73 -17.78
CA PRO A 258 20.41 -14.12 -18.21
C PRO A 258 21.70 -14.79 -17.72
N SER A 259 21.58 -15.98 -17.14
CA SER A 259 22.76 -16.73 -16.71
C SER A 259 23.65 -17.03 -17.92
N GLN A 260 24.94 -16.68 -17.83
CA GLN A 260 25.96 -17.06 -18.81
C GLN A 260 26.27 -18.57 -18.71
N THR A 261 25.28 -19.40 -19.00
CA THR A 261 25.41 -20.85 -19.14
C THR A 261 25.36 -21.17 -20.62
N VAL A 262 26.55 -21.28 -21.21
CA VAL A 262 26.76 -21.67 -22.60
C VAL A 262 26.02 -22.98 -22.91
N ARG A 263 25.03 -22.91 -23.81
CA ARG A 263 24.70 -24.04 -24.68
C ARG A 263 25.28 -23.75 -26.05
N GLU A 264 26.38 -24.45 -26.36
CA GLU A 264 26.93 -24.43 -27.71
C GLU A 264 25.88 -24.94 -28.69
N ILE A 265 25.40 -24.06 -29.58
CA ILE A 265 24.69 -24.49 -30.78
C ILE A 265 25.78 -24.98 -31.73
N PRO A 266 25.77 -26.26 -32.18
CA PRO A 266 26.80 -26.77 -33.07
C PRO A 266 26.69 -26.11 -34.44
N VAL A 267 27.54 -25.11 -34.69
CA VAL A 267 27.66 -24.45 -35.99
C VAL A 267 28.20 -25.45 -37.01
N GLN A 268 27.37 -25.83 -37.99
CA GLN A 268 27.84 -26.59 -39.14
C GLN A 268 28.85 -25.75 -39.92
N ALA A 269 30.11 -26.17 -39.89
CA ALA A 269 31.20 -25.47 -40.57
C ALA A 269 31.09 -25.58 -42.09
N GLN A 270 30.50 -24.57 -42.75
CA GLN A 270 30.77 -24.33 -44.17
C GLN A 270 32.13 -23.66 -44.33
N LYS A 271 33.09 -24.44 -44.84
CA LYS A 271 34.41 -23.94 -45.24
C LYS A 271 34.27 -23.02 -46.46
N THR A 272 34.75 -21.78 -46.33
CA THR A 272 35.23 -20.98 -47.47
C THR A 272 36.63 -20.47 -47.16
N GLN A 273 37.54 -20.61 -48.14
CA GLN A 273 38.96 -20.27 -47.98
C GLN A 273 39.19 -18.75 -48.03
N PRO A 274 40.24 -18.24 -47.37
CA PRO A 274 40.61 -16.82 -47.45
C PRO A 274 41.32 -16.52 -48.78
N ALA A 275 41.07 -15.34 -49.33
CA ALA A 275 41.90 -14.75 -50.38
C ALA A 275 42.85 -13.72 -49.76
N GLU A 276 44.14 -13.86 -50.03
CA GLU A 276 45.18 -12.91 -49.62
C GLU A 276 45.09 -11.61 -50.43
N VAL A 277 45.34 -10.46 -49.78
CA VAL A 277 45.85 -9.27 -50.46
C VAL A 277 47.00 -8.70 -49.62
N THR A 278 48.07 -8.34 -50.33
CA THR A 278 49.39 -7.98 -49.82
C THR A 278 49.47 -6.58 -49.20
N ALA A 279 50.40 -6.41 -48.26
CA ALA A 279 50.80 -5.11 -47.70
C ALA A 279 51.58 -4.25 -48.71
N ASP A 280 51.63 -2.92 -48.50
CA ASP A 280 52.91 -2.20 -48.29
C ASP A 280 52.73 -0.77 -47.70
N GLN A 281 53.85 -0.12 -47.36
CA GLN A 281 54.08 1.32 -47.09
C GLN A 281 53.99 1.87 -45.64
N ALA A 282 54.81 1.27 -44.76
CA ALA A 282 56.07 1.89 -44.29
C ALA A 282 56.18 3.38 -43.83
N ILE A 283 56.82 3.55 -42.64
CA ILE A 283 57.90 4.52 -42.29
C ILE A 283 57.62 5.79 -41.42
N THR A 284 58.06 5.64 -40.15
CA THR A 284 58.69 6.60 -39.19
C THR A 284 57.98 7.84 -38.64
N ALA A 285 57.85 7.84 -37.30
CA ALA A 285 58.52 8.83 -36.42
C ALA A 285 58.89 8.19 -35.07
N THR A 286 59.99 8.61 -34.45
CA THR A 286 60.66 7.91 -33.32
C THR A 286 60.78 8.77 -32.06
N THR A 287 60.53 8.15 -30.89
CA THR A 287 61.14 8.41 -29.55
C THR A 287 61.19 9.85 -28.99
N SER A 288 60.97 10.15 -27.71
CA SER A 288 60.53 9.45 -26.48
C SER A 288 60.47 10.53 -25.36
N SER A 289 60.30 10.33 -24.04
CA SER A 289 60.16 9.17 -23.14
C SER A 289 59.52 9.65 -21.81
N HIS A 290 58.95 8.77 -20.99
CA HIS A 290 59.39 8.59 -19.60
C HIS A 290 58.77 7.36 -18.90
N LYS A 291 59.63 6.38 -18.60
CA LYS A 291 59.62 5.40 -17.48
C LYS A 291 58.26 4.92 -16.92
N THR A 292 57.85 3.75 -17.38
CA THR A 292 57.17 2.73 -16.55
C THR A 292 58.19 1.87 -15.78
N VAL A 293 57.87 1.52 -14.54
CA VAL A 293 58.39 0.32 -13.84
C VAL A 293 57.20 -0.28 -13.06
N PRO A 294 56.93 -1.60 -13.16
CA PRO A 294 55.75 -2.20 -12.56
C PRO A 294 56.00 -2.60 -11.09
N LEU A 295 54.92 -2.74 -10.31
CA LEU A 295 54.95 -3.40 -9.00
C LEU A 295 53.96 -4.56 -8.95
N SER A 296 54.49 -5.69 -8.50
CA SER A 296 53.85 -7.01 -8.47
C SER A 296 52.89 -7.16 -7.30
N LEU A 297 51.87 -8.00 -7.49
CA LEU A 297 51.11 -8.59 -6.40
C LEU A 297 52.04 -9.39 -5.47
N SER A 298 51.97 -9.13 -4.17
CA SER A 298 52.58 -9.93 -3.11
C SER A 298 51.59 -10.09 -1.96
N ASP A 299 51.52 -11.29 -1.41
CA ASP A 299 50.51 -11.73 -0.44
C ASP A 299 50.62 -11.10 0.97
N GLN A 300 49.45 -11.04 1.64
CA GLN A 300 49.21 -11.05 3.10
C GLN A 300 49.39 -9.74 3.91
N PRO A 301 48.74 -9.60 5.10
CA PRO A 301 47.32 -9.88 5.35
C PRO A 301 46.66 -8.88 6.35
N GLU A 302 45.69 -8.04 5.96
CA GLU A 302 44.99 -7.16 6.93
C GLU A 302 43.45 -7.33 6.96
N THR A 303 43.00 -7.89 8.10
CA THR A 303 41.79 -7.56 8.89
C THR A 303 40.40 -7.60 8.22
N ARG A 304 39.91 -8.84 8.04
CA ARG A 304 38.47 -9.16 8.13
C ARG A 304 37.91 -8.93 9.55
N GLU A 305 37.61 -7.69 9.94
CA GLU A 305 36.77 -7.43 11.15
C GLU A 305 35.58 -6.51 10.88
N ASN A 306 35.71 -5.45 10.07
CA ASN A 306 34.65 -4.45 9.91
C ASN A 306 33.41 -4.88 9.09
N PHE A 307 33.43 -6.05 8.43
CA PHE A 307 32.25 -6.60 7.72
C PHE A 307 31.50 -7.70 8.49
N LYS A 308 32.00 -8.15 9.65
CA LYS A 308 31.27 -9.10 10.50
C LYS A 308 30.32 -8.41 11.47
N ALA A 309 30.71 -7.26 12.04
CA ALA A 309 29.90 -6.54 13.03
C ALA A 309 28.49 -6.12 12.53
N ALA A 310 28.35 -5.80 11.24
CA ALA A 310 27.08 -5.46 10.62
C ALA A 310 26.21 -6.67 10.22
N THR A 311 26.80 -7.87 10.12
CA THR A 311 26.13 -9.08 9.62
C THR A 311 25.79 -10.06 10.76
N GLU A 312 26.51 -10.00 11.89
CA GLU A 312 26.25 -10.86 13.06
C GLU A 312 25.20 -10.26 14.04
N ARG A 313 24.83 -8.97 13.91
CA ARG A 313 23.72 -8.36 14.68
C ARG A 313 22.35 -8.58 14.04
N THR A 314 22.27 -8.77 12.73
CA THR A 314 21.03 -9.13 12.01
C THR A 314 20.67 -10.62 12.14
N SER A 315 21.57 -11.45 12.68
CA SER A 315 21.36 -12.90 12.86
C SER A 315 21.05 -13.34 14.30
N ILE A 316 20.89 -12.43 15.26
CA ILE A 316 20.49 -12.75 16.64
C ILE A 316 19.01 -12.41 16.90
N ALA A 317 18.38 -11.55 16.08
CA ALA A 317 16.95 -11.20 16.19
C ALA A 317 15.99 -12.23 15.51
N ALA A 318 16.42 -13.47 15.28
CA ALA A 318 15.66 -14.47 14.50
C ALA A 318 15.43 -15.82 15.22
N GLN A 319 15.97 -16.02 16.44
CA GLN A 319 15.81 -17.29 17.18
C GLN A 319 15.68 -17.08 18.70
N GLU A 320 14.58 -16.50 19.16
CA GLU A 320 14.05 -16.78 20.52
C GLU A 320 12.55 -16.41 20.66
N TYR A 321 11.67 -17.16 19.98
CA TYR A 321 10.25 -17.21 20.38
C TYR A 321 10.11 -18.12 21.61
N VAL A 322 10.30 -17.55 22.80
CA VAL A 322 10.11 -18.27 24.06
C VAL A 322 8.61 -18.52 24.32
N ASN A 323 8.33 -19.75 24.73
CA ASN A 323 7.01 -20.30 24.99
C ASN A 323 6.31 -19.57 26.15
N VAL A 324 5.22 -18.84 25.88
CA VAL A 324 4.42 -18.16 26.91
C VAL A 324 3.55 -19.17 27.67
N ASN A 325 4.17 -19.92 28.59
CA ASN A 325 3.46 -20.75 29.59
C ASN A 325 4.36 -21.20 30.76
N SER A 326 4.97 -20.24 31.47
CA SER A 326 5.49 -20.45 32.83
C SER A 326 5.74 -19.13 33.56
N ALA A 327 5.00 -18.85 34.63
CA ALA A 327 5.39 -17.82 35.60
C ALA A 327 6.52 -18.34 36.50
N PRO A 328 7.52 -17.51 36.87
CA PRO A 328 7.40 -16.82 38.17
C PRO A 328 8.06 -15.42 38.25
N GLY A 329 7.51 -14.55 39.11
CA GLY A 329 8.15 -13.27 39.48
C GLY A 329 7.12 -12.15 39.60
N SER A 330 6.84 -11.68 40.81
CA SER A 330 5.76 -10.73 41.08
C SER A 330 6.17 -9.28 40.77
N HIS A 331 5.79 -8.80 39.58
CA HIS A 331 5.43 -7.39 39.38
C HIS A 331 4.05 -7.34 38.73
N SER A 332 3.16 -6.55 39.33
CA SER A 332 1.74 -6.51 38.99
C SER A 332 1.43 -5.30 38.12
N GLU A 333 1.56 -5.46 36.81
CA GLU A 333 0.97 -4.54 35.84
C GLU A 333 0.12 -5.35 34.86
N GLN A 334 -1.20 -5.12 34.93
CA GLN A 334 -2.11 -5.51 33.86
C GLN A 334 -1.76 -4.66 32.63
N PRO A 335 -2.05 -5.10 31.40
CA PRO A 335 -2.05 -4.17 30.27
C PRO A 335 -3.03 -3.06 30.59
N ASP A 336 -2.50 -1.84 30.74
CA ASP A 336 -3.24 -0.68 31.21
C ASP A 336 -4.15 -0.18 30.07
N THR A 337 -5.33 -0.82 29.97
CA THR A 337 -6.47 -0.31 29.19
C THR A 337 -7.08 0.89 29.93
N ASP A 338 -6.24 1.90 30.17
CA ASP A 338 -6.61 3.19 30.74
C ASP A 338 -7.34 3.97 29.65
N ASP A 339 -8.55 4.47 29.93
CA ASP A 339 -9.31 5.38 29.06
C ASP A 339 -8.67 6.80 29.07
N ASP A 340 -7.34 6.88 29.09
CA ASP A 340 -6.61 8.14 29.20
C ASP A 340 -6.62 8.89 27.87
N ASP A 341 -6.96 10.17 27.94
CA ASP A 341 -7.05 11.06 26.79
C ASP A 341 -5.67 11.22 26.13
N ILE A 342 -5.63 11.29 24.79
CA ILE A 342 -4.40 11.69 24.07
C ILE A 342 -4.39 13.21 23.91
N VAL A 343 -3.24 13.81 24.20
CA VAL A 343 -3.05 15.27 24.19
C VAL A 343 -1.92 15.69 23.27
N VAL A 344 -2.06 16.90 22.70
CA VAL A 344 -1.00 17.57 21.95
C VAL A 344 -0.17 18.42 22.92
N VAL A 345 1.12 18.11 23.03
CA VAL A 345 2.08 18.81 23.91
C VAL A 345 3.11 19.65 23.15
N GLY A 346 3.09 19.60 21.83
CA GLY A 346 3.98 20.37 20.97
C GLY A 346 3.52 20.35 19.52
N MET A 347 3.84 21.41 18.77
CA MET A 347 3.47 21.56 17.35
C MET A 347 4.49 22.41 16.59
N GLY A 348 4.63 22.13 15.30
CA GLY A 348 5.51 22.85 14.40
C GLY A 348 5.02 22.78 12.96
N VAL A 349 5.25 23.84 12.19
CA VAL A 349 4.66 24.01 10.85
C VAL A 349 5.57 24.79 9.92
N THR A 350 5.50 24.47 8.63
CA THR A 350 6.08 25.27 7.55
C THR A 350 5.19 25.15 6.33
N VAL A 351 4.68 26.28 5.85
CA VAL A 351 3.80 26.38 4.67
C VAL A 351 4.13 27.65 3.89
N ALA A 352 3.51 27.85 2.73
CA ALA A 352 3.62 29.12 2.02
C ALA A 352 3.28 30.30 2.95
N GLY A 353 4.20 31.26 3.08
CA GLY A 353 4.03 32.46 3.90
C GLY A 353 4.27 32.30 5.41
N ALA A 354 4.58 31.10 5.94
CA ALA A 354 4.80 30.91 7.38
C ALA A 354 5.82 29.80 7.72
N ASN A 355 6.71 30.09 8.67
CA ASN A 355 7.79 29.20 9.12
C ASN A 355 7.61 28.67 10.56
N ASN A 356 6.52 29.02 11.24
CA ASN A 356 6.18 28.65 12.62
C ASN A 356 4.67 28.82 12.89
N PRO A 357 4.12 28.28 13.99
CA PRO A 357 2.69 28.39 14.31
C PRO A 357 2.17 29.82 14.42
N GLU A 358 2.96 30.76 14.95
CA GLU A 358 2.55 32.16 15.11
C GLU A 358 2.45 32.90 13.77
N GLU A 359 3.39 32.68 12.85
CA GLU A 359 3.30 33.18 11.48
C GLU A 359 2.12 32.55 10.73
N PHE A 360 1.90 31.25 10.91
CA PHE A 360 0.78 30.55 10.28
C PHE A 360 -0.57 31.09 10.77
N TRP A 361 -0.71 31.36 12.08
CA TRP A 361 -1.90 32.01 12.62
C TRP A 361 -2.14 33.40 12.00
N ARG A 362 -1.09 34.22 11.87
CA ARG A 362 -1.19 35.55 11.26
C ARG A 362 -1.61 35.47 9.79
N VAL A 363 -1.16 34.46 9.06
CA VAL A 363 -1.63 34.15 7.71
C VAL A 363 -3.12 33.79 7.74
N MET A 364 -3.56 32.89 8.63
CA MET A 364 -4.96 32.44 8.68
C MET A 364 -5.99 33.54 8.99
N VAL A 365 -5.61 34.58 9.76
CA VAL A 365 -6.53 35.68 10.12
C VAL A 365 -6.52 36.82 9.09
N ASP A 366 -5.34 37.33 8.73
CA ASP A 366 -5.18 38.57 7.91
C ASP A 366 -4.19 38.37 6.73
N GLY A 367 -3.96 37.13 6.30
CA GLY A 367 -2.93 36.79 5.31
C GLY A 367 -3.20 37.33 3.90
N PRO A 368 -2.13 37.63 3.13
CA PRO A 368 -2.25 37.98 1.72
C PRO A 368 -2.60 36.75 0.86
N GLU A 369 -2.94 36.98 -0.41
CA GLU A 369 -2.97 35.88 -1.39
C GLU A 369 -1.57 35.27 -1.55
N LEU A 370 -1.46 33.97 -1.28
CA LEU A 370 -0.21 33.21 -1.34
C LEU A 370 0.01 32.50 -2.69
N PHE A 371 -1.05 32.35 -3.50
CA PHE A 371 -0.93 31.79 -4.83
C PHE A 371 -0.19 32.76 -5.76
N SER A 372 0.88 32.24 -6.35
CA SER A 372 1.76 32.98 -7.26
C SER A 372 2.10 32.11 -8.46
N LYS A 373 2.67 32.74 -9.50
CA LYS A 373 3.22 31.99 -10.62
C LYS A 373 4.37 31.10 -10.17
N ALA A 374 4.58 29.99 -10.87
CA ALA A 374 5.77 29.17 -10.68
C ALA A 374 7.03 30.05 -10.72
N ALA A 375 7.68 30.18 -9.57
CA ALA A 375 8.91 30.93 -9.49
C ALA A 375 10.00 30.15 -10.23
N ASN A 376 10.77 30.84 -11.08
CA ASN A 376 11.80 30.23 -11.94
C ASN A 376 12.87 29.42 -11.19
N ASN A 377 12.95 29.55 -9.85
CA ASN A 377 13.83 28.77 -8.98
C ASN A 377 13.26 27.41 -8.57
N ARG A 378 11.95 27.15 -8.73
CA ARG A 378 11.35 25.82 -8.54
C ARG A 378 11.39 25.03 -9.85
N TRP A 379 10.69 25.49 -10.88
CA TRP A 379 10.81 24.97 -12.24
C TRP A 379 10.37 26.01 -13.26
N ASP A 380 10.80 25.86 -14.52
CA ASP A 380 10.26 26.63 -15.64
C ASP A 380 8.91 26.03 -16.06
N ASN A 381 7.81 26.65 -15.62
CA ASN A 381 6.46 26.18 -15.91
C ASN A 381 6.07 26.35 -17.39
N SER A 382 6.76 27.18 -18.18
CA SER A 382 6.46 27.32 -19.61
C SER A 382 6.67 26.02 -20.39
N LEU A 383 7.51 25.12 -19.85
CA LEU A 383 7.77 23.79 -20.40
C LEU A 383 6.60 22.82 -20.18
N PHE A 384 5.78 23.05 -19.17
CA PHE A 384 4.71 22.16 -18.71
C PHE A 384 3.32 22.79 -18.87
N TYR A 385 3.23 24.10 -19.09
CA TYR A 385 1.98 24.82 -19.22
C TYR A 385 1.35 24.71 -20.63
N SER A 386 0.03 24.63 -20.67
CA SER A 386 -0.80 24.86 -21.86
C SER A 386 -2.18 25.38 -21.44
N ALA A 387 -2.64 26.47 -22.06
CA ALA A 387 -4.00 26.96 -21.87
C ALA A 387 -5.07 26.02 -22.48
N ASP A 388 -4.68 25.10 -23.36
CA ASP A 388 -5.55 24.00 -23.82
C ASP A 388 -5.47 22.81 -22.83
N PRO A 389 -6.55 22.46 -22.12
CA PRO A 389 -6.58 21.34 -21.19
C PRO A 389 -6.37 19.97 -21.87
N ALA A 390 -6.66 19.86 -23.17
CA ALA A 390 -6.49 18.62 -23.94
C ALA A 390 -5.04 18.35 -24.36
N ALA A 391 -4.14 19.34 -24.24
CA ALA A 391 -2.73 19.16 -24.61
C ALA A 391 -2.05 18.07 -23.77
N GLU A 392 -1.49 17.06 -24.43
CA GLU A 392 -0.83 15.91 -23.79
C GLU A 392 0.34 16.35 -22.90
N ASP A 393 0.46 15.74 -21.72
CA ASP A 393 1.50 16.03 -20.71
C ASP A 393 1.65 17.51 -20.32
N LYS A 394 0.58 18.30 -20.41
CA LYS A 394 0.54 19.71 -19.95
C LYS A 394 -0.43 19.96 -18.82
N THR A 395 -0.02 20.82 -17.88
CA THR A 395 -0.92 21.47 -16.93
C THR A 395 -1.53 22.73 -17.53
N TYR A 396 -2.79 23.02 -17.20
CA TYR A 396 -3.39 24.34 -17.44
C TYR A 396 -3.20 25.30 -16.26
N GLN A 397 -2.48 24.87 -15.21
CA GLN A 397 -2.26 25.65 -14.01
C GLN A 397 -0.94 26.44 -14.06
N ASP A 398 -1.03 27.70 -13.64
CA ASP A 398 0.10 28.60 -13.44
C ASP A 398 0.01 29.37 -12.11
N ALA A 399 -0.83 28.91 -11.17
CA ALA A 399 -0.97 29.43 -9.82
C ALA A 399 -0.70 28.32 -8.79
N PHE A 400 0.26 28.56 -7.89
CA PHE A 400 0.74 27.61 -6.88
C PHE A 400 1.17 28.37 -5.61
N ALA A 401 1.18 27.70 -4.46
CA ALA A 401 1.70 28.26 -3.21
C ALA A 401 2.97 27.51 -2.76
N PHE A 402 4.11 28.20 -2.73
CA PHE A 402 5.41 27.58 -2.42
C PHE A 402 6.00 28.10 -1.10
N ILE A 403 6.77 27.25 -0.43
CA ILE A 403 7.72 27.69 0.60
C ILE A 403 8.92 28.32 -0.12
N THR A 404 9.10 29.63 0.05
CA THR A 404 10.13 30.42 -0.67
C THR A 404 11.20 31.03 0.25
N ASN A 405 10.89 31.25 1.54
CA ASN A 405 11.74 31.93 2.50
C ASN A 405 11.81 31.15 3.82
N LEU A 406 12.43 29.96 3.80
CA LEU A 406 12.67 29.17 5.00
C LEU A 406 13.71 29.86 5.88
N SER A 407 13.29 30.48 6.98
CA SER A 407 14.19 31.02 8.00
C SER A 407 14.38 29.99 9.11
N SER A 408 15.39 29.13 8.99
CA SER A 408 15.77 28.22 10.08
C SER A 408 16.28 29.02 11.28
N ARG A 409 15.99 28.54 12.49
CA ARG A 409 16.52 29.11 13.75
C ARG A 409 17.80 28.42 14.25
N SER A 410 18.28 27.38 13.57
CA SER A 410 19.25 26.48 14.18
C SER A 410 20.69 27.00 14.09
N ALA A 411 21.40 27.02 15.23
CA ALA A 411 22.85 27.27 15.27
C ALA A 411 23.67 26.18 14.55
N LEU A 412 23.03 25.08 14.14
CA LEU A 412 23.61 23.95 13.42
C LEU A 412 23.76 24.19 11.90
N GLU A 413 23.34 25.34 11.38
CA GLU A 413 23.69 25.79 10.02
C GLU A 413 25.22 25.85 9.77
N GLN A 414 26.03 25.95 10.83
CA GLN A 414 27.49 25.93 10.73
C GLN A 414 28.07 24.52 10.47
N ASP A 415 27.46 23.46 11.00
CA ASP A 415 27.87 22.06 10.69
C ASP A 415 27.25 21.54 9.38
N THR A 416 26.18 22.19 8.90
CA THR A 416 25.46 21.79 7.68
C THR A 416 25.89 22.54 6.42
N GLN A 417 27.08 23.17 6.40
CA GLN A 417 27.73 23.69 5.18
C GLN A 417 28.17 22.59 4.17
N GLN A 418 27.74 21.34 4.38
CA GLN A 418 27.79 20.21 3.42
C GLN A 418 26.41 19.60 3.12
N SER A 419 25.30 20.24 3.52
CA SER A 419 23.95 19.66 3.45
C SER A 419 23.30 19.81 2.07
N ASN A 420 23.17 18.69 1.36
CA ASN A 420 22.34 18.56 0.15
C ASN A 420 20.85 18.84 0.41
N ASP A 421 20.43 20.10 0.24
CA ASP A 421 19.22 20.71 -0.39
C ASP A 421 17.82 20.03 -0.42
N GLU A 422 17.60 18.84 0.14
CA GLU A 422 16.32 18.13 0.02
C GLU A 422 15.19 18.82 0.83
N LEU A 423 14.30 19.50 0.11
CA LEU A 423 13.25 20.37 0.65
C LEU A 423 12.37 19.72 1.73
N THR A 424 11.85 18.50 1.49
CA THR A 424 10.86 17.91 2.40
C THR A 424 11.47 17.43 3.71
N THR A 425 12.69 16.87 3.67
CA THR A 425 13.52 16.57 4.84
C THR A 425 13.78 17.86 5.63
N LEU A 426 14.16 18.96 4.97
CA LEU A 426 14.44 20.24 5.63
C LEU A 426 13.20 20.82 6.32
N TRP A 427 12.04 20.86 5.65
CA TRP A 427 10.80 21.37 6.24
C TRP A 427 10.27 20.47 7.35
N LEU A 428 10.31 19.14 7.16
CA LEU A 428 9.88 18.18 8.18
C LEU A 428 10.80 18.23 9.41
N ARG A 429 12.11 18.39 9.23
CA ARG A 429 13.08 18.58 10.31
C ARG A 429 12.87 19.90 11.05
N HIS A 430 12.64 20.99 10.34
CA HIS A 430 12.36 22.31 10.94
C HIS A 430 11.05 22.30 11.74
N ALA A 431 9.98 21.70 11.19
CA ALA A 431 8.72 21.49 11.92
C ALA A 431 8.89 20.57 13.14
N LEU A 432 9.70 19.50 13.03
CA LEU A 432 10.03 18.62 14.16
C LEU A 432 10.77 19.35 15.28
N GLN A 433 11.75 20.20 14.93
CA GLN A 433 12.51 20.99 15.92
C GLN A 433 11.58 21.94 16.68
N GLN A 434 10.73 22.70 15.98
CA GLN A 434 9.71 23.56 16.59
C GLN A 434 8.80 22.77 17.55
N ALA A 435 8.29 21.62 17.09
CA ALA A 435 7.35 20.80 17.85
C ALA A 435 7.95 20.24 19.15
N LEU A 436 9.28 20.18 19.26
CA LEU A 436 9.99 19.69 20.45
C LEU A 436 10.52 20.81 21.37
N GLU A 437 10.51 22.09 20.96
CA GLU A 437 11.19 23.19 21.69
C GLU A 437 10.84 23.28 23.19
N ASN A 438 9.60 22.92 23.55
CA ASN A 438 9.11 23.00 24.94
C ASN A 438 8.63 21.67 25.54
N VAL A 439 8.65 20.58 24.77
CA VAL A 439 8.21 19.24 25.22
C VAL A 439 9.16 18.72 26.29
N LYS A 440 8.60 18.22 27.39
CA LYS A 440 9.33 17.58 28.48
C LYS A 440 9.58 16.11 28.14
N THR A 441 10.75 15.59 28.45
CA THR A 441 11.12 14.22 28.11
C THR A 441 11.96 13.60 29.22
N GLN A 442 11.84 12.29 29.39
CA GLN A 442 12.65 11.48 30.30
C GLN A 442 13.67 10.65 29.49
N GLU A 443 14.77 10.25 30.13
CA GLU A 443 15.87 9.50 29.47
C GLU A 443 15.43 8.12 28.94
N ASN A 444 14.37 7.54 29.53
CA ASN A 444 13.82 6.24 29.15
C ASN A 444 12.56 6.33 28.27
N ASP A 445 12.14 7.53 27.84
CA ASP A 445 10.94 7.68 27.00
C ASP A 445 11.13 6.97 25.66
N THR A 446 10.14 6.18 25.25
CA THR A 446 10.11 5.48 23.97
C THR A 446 9.32 6.26 22.91
N TYR A 447 9.85 6.32 21.69
CA TYR A 447 9.35 7.22 20.63
C TYR A 447 8.85 6.47 19.40
N SER A 448 7.80 7.02 18.78
CA SER A 448 7.44 6.74 17.39
C SER A 448 7.46 8.02 16.57
N PHE A 449 7.86 7.91 15.30
CA PHE A 449 7.83 8.99 14.32
C PHE A 449 7.01 8.52 13.11
N VAL A 450 5.75 8.93 13.09
CA VAL A 450 4.75 8.45 12.11
C VAL A 450 4.37 9.61 11.19
N ILE A 451 4.78 9.55 9.93
CA ILE A 451 4.70 10.68 9.01
C ILE A 451 3.90 10.33 7.75
N GLY A 452 2.89 11.15 7.45
CA GLY A 452 2.16 11.14 6.20
C GLY A 452 3.00 11.67 5.05
N TYR A 453 3.39 10.79 4.13
CA TYR A 453 4.32 11.13 3.05
C TYR A 453 4.24 10.15 1.88
N THR A 454 4.59 10.61 0.66
CA THR A 454 4.68 9.75 -0.53
C THR A 454 5.91 10.08 -1.38
N ALA A 455 6.33 9.13 -2.21
CA ALA A 455 7.43 9.31 -3.16
C ALA A 455 7.14 10.42 -4.19
N ASP A 456 5.90 10.52 -4.66
CA ASP A 456 5.47 11.52 -5.65
C ASP A 456 5.41 12.96 -5.08
N GLY A 457 5.54 13.13 -3.77
CA GLY A 457 5.51 14.41 -3.05
C GLY A 457 6.89 15.06 -2.89
N ASN A 458 7.85 14.69 -3.74
CA ASN A 458 9.25 15.11 -3.60
C ASN A 458 9.86 15.54 -4.93
N GLN A 459 10.16 16.84 -5.08
CA GLN A 459 10.74 17.38 -6.30
C GLN A 459 12.13 16.78 -6.64
N HIS A 460 12.93 16.44 -5.62
CA HIS A 460 14.26 15.88 -5.82
C HIS A 460 14.19 14.43 -6.35
N LEU A 461 13.32 13.59 -5.78
CA LEU A 461 13.07 12.23 -6.28
C LEU A 461 12.48 12.26 -7.69
N ASP A 462 11.59 13.22 -7.97
CA ASP A 462 10.96 13.36 -9.28
C ASP A 462 11.99 13.69 -10.37
N GLU A 463 12.83 14.68 -10.12
CA GLU A 463 13.92 15.09 -11.02
C GLU A 463 14.99 13.99 -11.17
N ALA A 464 15.40 13.35 -10.08
CA ALA A 464 16.33 12.23 -10.09
C ALA A 464 15.78 11.04 -10.90
N SER A 465 14.48 10.76 -10.80
CA SER A 465 13.80 9.70 -11.57
C SER A 465 13.76 10.01 -13.07
N VAL A 466 13.62 11.29 -13.45
CA VAL A 466 13.72 11.73 -14.85
C VAL A 466 15.14 11.54 -15.38
N ILE A 467 16.17 11.96 -14.64
CA ILE A 467 17.58 11.75 -15.04
C ILE A 467 17.89 10.26 -15.18
N ALA A 468 17.54 9.44 -14.18
CA ALA A 468 17.78 8.00 -14.19
C ALA A 468 17.06 7.29 -15.35
N GLY A 469 15.78 7.61 -15.57
CA GLY A 469 15.00 7.04 -16.66
C GLY A 469 15.50 7.46 -18.05
N ALA A 470 15.90 8.72 -18.23
CA ALA A 470 16.44 9.24 -19.48
C ALA A 470 17.82 8.66 -19.80
N THR A 471 18.74 8.64 -18.82
CA THR A 471 20.09 8.07 -18.99
C THR A 471 20.06 6.56 -19.22
N TYR A 472 19.20 5.81 -18.52
CA TYR A 472 18.98 4.38 -18.79
C TYR A 472 18.56 4.13 -20.25
N ARG A 473 17.52 4.84 -20.73
CA ARG A 473 17.05 4.73 -22.12
C ARG A 473 18.11 5.14 -23.13
N LEU A 474 18.86 6.21 -22.85
CA LEU A 474 19.97 6.68 -23.69
C LEU A 474 21.07 5.61 -23.82
N GLY A 475 21.44 4.96 -22.71
CA GLY A 475 22.42 3.88 -22.70
C GLY A 475 22.03 2.70 -23.61
N GLU A 476 20.75 2.31 -23.61
CA GLU A 476 20.25 1.27 -24.52
C GLU A 476 20.25 1.71 -26.00
N GLN A 477 19.95 2.97 -26.30
CA GLN A 477 19.96 3.49 -27.66
C GLN A 477 21.39 3.67 -28.22
N LEU A 478 22.34 4.13 -27.41
CA LEU A 478 23.75 4.30 -27.80
C LEU A 478 24.41 2.98 -28.20
N LYS A 479 23.99 1.84 -27.64
CA LYS A 479 24.44 0.51 -28.09
C LYS A 479 24.13 0.28 -29.57
N GLN A 480 22.98 0.75 -30.05
CA GLN A 480 22.48 0.51 -31.42
C GLN A 480 23.01 1.50 -32.46
N LEU A 481 23.43 2.70 -32.04
CA LEU A 481 23.99 3.71 -32.95
C LEU A 481 25.35 3.29 -33.55
N PRO A 482 25.69 3.73 -34.77
CA PRO A 482 27.07 3.60 -35.29
C PRO A 482 28.03 4.54 -34.55
N GLY A 483 29.34 4.25 -34.61
CA GLY A 483 30.40 5.04 -33.97
C GLY A 483 31.24 4.23 -32.98
N SER A 484 32.38 4.78 -32.57
CA SER A 484 33.27 4.17 -31.59
C SER A 484 32.73 4.25 -30.17
N SER A 485 33.20 3.38 -29.28
CA SER A 485 32.81 3.40 -27.85
C SER A 485 33.16 4.71 -27.16
N ALA A 486 34.24 5.39 -27.60
CA ALA A 486 34.67 6.67 -27.04
C ALA A 486 33.71 7.81 -27.43
N GLU A 487 33.29 7.89 -28.70
CA GLU A 487 32.29 8.86 -29.17
C GLU A 487 30.94 8.64 -28.47
N LYS A 488 30.52 7.39 -28.32
CA LYS A 488 29.29 7.03 -27.61
C LYS A 488 29.33 7.41 -26.13
N GLN A 489 30.45 7.19 -25.44
CA GLN A 489 30.60 7.61 -24.03
C GLN A 489 30.61 9.14 -23.92
N SER A 490 31.32 9.85 -24.82
CA SER A 490 31.33 11.32 -24.82
C SER A 490 29.92 11.88 -24.98
N LEU A 491 29.12 11.34 -25.91
CA LEU A 491 27.73 11.75 -26.13
C LEU A 491 26.82 11.40 -24.94
N PHE A 492 27.07 10.27 -24.26
CA PHE A 492 26.37 9.93 -23.02
C PHE A 492 26.61 10.96 -21.92
N GLU A 493 27.87 11.29 -21.63
CA GLU A 493 28.20 12.26 -20.58
C GLU A 493 27.73 13.68 -20.94
N GLU A 494 27.78 14.09 -22.20
CA GLU A 494 27.28 15.40 -22.65
C GLU A 494 25.76 15.55 -22.44
N ILE A 495 24.98 14.53 -22.83
CA ILE A 495 23.53 14.53 -22.63
C ILE A 495 23.20 14.42 -21.13
N LYS A 496 23.91 13.58 -20.38
CA LYS A 496 23.73 13.44 -18.93
C LYS A 496 24.01 14.76 -18.21
N ALA A 497 25.13 15.43 -18.49
CA ALA A 497 25.45 16.74 -17.92
C ALA A 497 24.40 17.80 -18.27
N THR A 498 23.86 17.77 -19.49
CA THR A 498 22.77 18.66 -19.92
C THR A 498 21.47 18.38 -19.15
N LEU A 499 21.16 17.11 -18.86
CA LEU A 499 20.00 16.72 -18.04
C LEU A 499 20.20 17.14 -16.58
N GLU A 500 21.37 16.90 -15.99
CA GLU A 500 21.73 17.28 -14.62
C GLU A 500 21.69 18.81 -14.44
N GLN A 501 22.19 19.59 -15.40
CA GLN A 501 22.09 21.05 -15.37
C GLN A 501 20.64 21.56 -15.40
N ARG A 502 19.73 20.83 -16.07
CA ARG A 502 18.31 21.20 -16.20
C ARG A 502 17.46 20.74 -15.01
N TYR A 503 17.77 19.56 -14.46
CA TYR A 503 17.08 18.89 -13.37
C TYR A 503 17.97 18.87 -12.12
N ARG A 504 18.37 20.07 -11.70
CA ARG A 504 19.40 20.29 -10.67
C ARG A 504 19.09 19.64 -9.32
N HIS A 505 17.83 19.47 -8.96
CA HIS A 505 17.44 18.85 -7.69
C HIS A 505 17.62 17.31 -7.75
N GLY A 506 17.73 16.73 -8.95
CA GLY A 506 18.00 15.31 -9.15
C GLY A 506 19.47 14.90 -9.13
N MET A 507 20.41 15.83 -8.88
CA MET A 507 21.86 15.59 -9.05
C MET A 507 22.54 14.76 -7.95
N THR A 508 21.88 14.51 -6.81
CA THR A 508 22.47 13.73 -5.71
C THR A 508 21.99 12.27 -5.71
N GLU A 509 22.45 11.46 -4.75
CA GLU A 509 22.08 10.05 -4.67
C GLU A 509 20.56 9.84 -4.52
N VAL A 510 19.94 9.19 -5.51
CA VAL A 510 18.49 8.96 -5.60
C VAL A 510 17.90 8.31 -4.34
N THR A 511 18.66 7.39 -3.70
CA THR A 511 18.19 6.62 -2.54
C THR A 511 17.85 7.52 -1.35
N ARG A 512 18.55 8.65 -1.18
CA ARG A 512 18.35 9.63 -0.11
C ARG A 512 16.93 10.21 -0.10
N PHE A 513 16.27 10.23 -1.26
CA PHE A 513 14.95 10.82 -1.45
C PHE A 513 13.80 9.81 -1.31
N LEU A 514 14.12 8.52 -1.10
CA LEU A 514 13.10 7.51 -0.84
C LEU A 514 12.35 7.83 0.46
N PRO A 515 11.03 7.58 0.54
CA PRO A 515 10.20 7.98 1.68
C PRO A 515 10.76 7.67 3.08
N HIS A 516 11.31 6.47 3.28
CA HIS A 516 11.91 6.07 4.55
C HIS A 516 13.20 6.87 4.88
N ASN A 517 14.00 7.23 3.87
CA ASN A 517 15.21 8.02 4.07
C ASN A 517 14.88 9.48 4.34
N VAL A 518 13.82 10.04 3.74
CA VAL A 518 13.32 11.39 4.09
C VAL A 518 12.90 11.44 5.57
N GLY A 519 12.09 10.47 6.02
CA GLY A 519 11.72 10.36 7.43
C GLY A 519 12.93 10.17 8.36
N TYR A 520 13.82 9.23 8.04
CA TYR A 520 15.04 8.98 8.82
C TYR A 520 15.92 10.23 8.91
N ASN A 521 16.25 10.87 7.79
CA ASN A 521 17.09 12.07 7.76
C ASN A 521 16.44 13.24 8.51
N ALA A 522 15.11 13.36 8.49
CA ALA A 522 14.41 14.39 9.24
C ALA A 522 14.56 14.22 10.75
N MET A 523 14.40 12.99 11.28
CA MET A 523 14.52 12.71 12.72
C MET A 523 15.96 12.51 13.22
N HIS A 524 16.91 12.15 12.34
CA HIS A 524 18.26 11.74 12.73
C HIS A 524 18.99 12.82 13.55
N GLY A 525 19.46 12.45 14.75
CA GLY A 525 20.12 13.38 15.68
C GLY A 525 19.19 14.42 16.32
N ILE A 526 17.87 14.22 16.26
CA ILE A 526 16.87 14.96 17.04
C ILE A 526 16.12 13.99 17.96
N LEU A 527 15.61 12.89 17.40
CA LEU A 527 14.96 11.82 18.18
C LEU A 527 15.97 10.71 18.53
N PRO A 528 15.70 9.87 19.55
CA PRO A 528 16.51 8.70 19.88
C PRO A 528 16.71 7.74 18.70
N ALA A 529 17.85 7.07 18.65
CA ALA A 529 18.25 6.24 17.51
C ALA A 529 17.41 4.96 17.32
N ASP A 530 16.65 4.58 18.33
CA ASP A 530 15.72 3.45 18.41
C ASP A 530 14.24 3.84 18.17
N THR A 531 13.97 5.11 17.82
CA THR A 531 12.63 5.60 17.44
C THR A 531 12.01 4.74 16.33
N GLU A 532 10.76 4.28 16.52
CA GLU A 532 10.02 3.57 15.48
C GLU A 532 9.59 4.54 14.37
N LEU A 533 10.26 4.49 13.22
CA LEU A 533 9.89 5.26 12.02
C LEU A 533 8.84 4.52 11.18
N GLN A 534 7.72 5.18 10.91
CA GLN A 534 6.74 4.71 9.93
C GLN A 534 6.33 5.83 8.96
N ILE A 535 6.32 5.49 7.66
CA ILE A 535 5.77 6.34 6.62
C ILE A 535 4.38 5.84 6.22
N VAL A 536 3.43 6.77 6.07
CA VAL A 536 2.02 6.50 5.80
C VAL A 536 1.60 7.17 4.50
N ASP A 537 1.08 6.39 3.55
CA ASP A 537 0.49 6.88 2.31
C ASP A 537 -0.98 6.44 2.19
N THR A 538 -1.87 7.37 2.49
CA THR A 538 -3.32 7.32 2.21
C THR A 538 -3.73 8.59 1.46
N ALA A 539 -2.87 9.07 0.54
CA ALA A 539 -3.04 10.34 -0.15
C ALA A 539 -3.28 11.52 0.81
N CYS A 540 -4.26 12.38 0.51
CA CYS A 540 -4.58 13.60 1.24
C CYS A 540 -5.05 13.38 2.70
N SER A 541 -5.29 12.14 3.15
CA SER A 541 -5.65 11.80 4.54
C SER A 541 -4.45 11.35 5.39
N SER A 542 -3.26 11.23 4.80
CA SER A 542 -2.09 10.55 5.40
C SER A 542 -1.68 11.06 6.79
N SER A 543 -1.63 12.37 7.02
CA SER A 543 -1.22 12.89 8.33
C SER A 543 -2.22 12.57 9.46
N LEU A 544 -3.52 12.40 9.16
CA LEU A 544 -4.49 11.96 10.17
C LEU A 544 -4.41 10.44 10.39
N TYR A 545 -4.16 9.65 9.33
CA TYR A 545 -3.85 8.21 9.50
C TYR A 545 -2.55 7.98 10.28
N ALA A 546 -1.55 8.84 10.12
CA ALA A 546 -0.34 8.84 10.92
C ALA A 546 -0.62 9.12 12.41
N MET A 547 -1.51 10.08 12.72
CA MET A 547 -2.00 10.31 14.09
C MET A 547 -2.79 9.11 14.62
N ASP A 548 -3.67 8.50 13.83
CA ASP A 548 -4.45 7.32 14.23
C ASP A 548 -3.53 6.17 14.68
N ILE A 549 -2.44 5.95 13.95
CA ILE A 549 -1.40 4.97 14.29
C ILE A 549 -0.65 5.38 15.57
N GLY A 550 -0.21 6.63 15.70
CA GLY A 550 0.50 7.14 16.88
C GLY A 550 -0.35 7.10 18.16
N ILE A 551 -1.60 7.54 18.08
CA ILE A 551 -2.62 7.44 19.14
C ILE A 551 -2.75 5.98 19.61
N LYS A 552 -2.85 5.02 18.68
CA LYS A 552 -2.92 3.60 19.01
C LYS A 552 -1.62 3.08 19.64
N GLY A 553 -0.45 3.54 19.19
CA GLY A 553 0.84 3.22 19.80
C GLY A 553 0.92 3.65 21.26
N LEU A 554 0.52 4.89 21.55
CA LEU A 554 0.42 5.45 22.91
C LEU A 554 -0.57 4.65 23.78
N LEU A 555 -1.81 4.47 23.31
CA LEU A 555 -2.86 3.77 24.07
C LEU A 555 -2.46 2.32 24.39
N MET A 556 -1.80 1.63 23.44
CA MET A 556 -1.27 0.27 23.64
C MET A 556 -0.02 0.19 24.55
N GLY A 557 0.53 1.32 25.00
CA GLY A 557 1.77 1.35 25.80
C GLY A 557 3.01 0.87 25.03
N LYS A 558 3.01 1.00 23.70
CA LYS A 558 4.19 0.70 22.87
C LYS A 558 5.21 1.83 22.86
N GLN A 559 4.71 3.05 23.00
CA GLN A 559 5.48 4.29 23.02
C GLN A 559 4.95 5.22 24.09
N ASP A 560 5.84 5.98 24.70
CA ASP A 560 5.49 7.05 25.66
C ASP A 560 5.22 8.37 24.94
N ILE A 561 5.85 8.56 23.77
CA ILE A 561 5.74 9.76 22.93
C ILE A 561 5.52 9.36 21.47
N ALA A 562 4.49 9.93 20.83
CA ALA A 562 4.24 9.74 19.41
C ALA A 562 4.36 11.08 18.67
N VAL A 563 5.32 11.16 17.76
CA VAL A 563 5.55 12.34 16.93
C VAL A 563 4.90 12.10 15.58
N CYS A 564 3.81 12.81 15.31
CA CYS A 564 2.92 12.56 14.17
C CYS A 564 2.86 13.77 13.24
N GLY A 565 2.77 13.55 11.93
CA GLY A 565 2.82 14.68 11.00
C GLY A 565 2.68 14.32 9.53
N GLY A 566 3.17 15.19 8.66
CA GLY A 566 3.24 14.95 7.22
C GLY A 566 4.06 16.01 6.49
N ALA A 567 4.52 15.68 5.28
CA ALA A 567 5.21 16.62 4.40
C ALA A 567 4.88 16.37 2.92
N PHE A 568 4.92 17.43 2.11
CA PHE A 568 4.69 17.39 0.67
C PHE A 568 5.36 18.58 -0.02
N ALA A 569 6.10 18.33 -1.11
CA ALA A 569 6.58 19.33 -2.04
C ALA A 569 5.86 19.18 -3.39
N LEU A 570 5.36 20.28 -3.93
CA LEU A 570 4.71 20.27 -5.24
C LEU A 570 5.75 20.11 -6.37
N THR A 571 5.39 19.34 -7.39
CA THR A 571 6.22 19.05 -8.56
C THR A 571 5.45 19.25 -9.88
N PRO A 572 6.14 19.40 -11.04
CA PRO A 572 5.49 19.45 -12.34
C PRO A 572 4.62 18.23 -12.64
N ARG A 573 5.06 17.02 -12.24
CA ARG A 573 4.33 15.77 -12.47
C ARG A 573 2.93 15.85 -11.85
N ASN A 574 2.85 16.23 -10.57
CA ASN A 574 1.58 16.37 -9.86
C ASN A 574 0.64 17.36 -10.57
N SER A 575 1.16 18.52 -10.97
CA SER A 575 0.38 19.53 -11.70
C SER A 575 -0.16 18.99 -13.04
N ILE A 576 0.65 18.25 -13.79
CA ILE A 576 0.21 17.63 -15.07
C ILE A 576 -0.85 16.55 -14.82
N LEU A 577 -0.62 15.64 -13.88
CA LEU A 577 -1.54 14.53 -13.57
C LEU A 577 -2.91 15.06 -13.14
N PHE A 578 -2.96 16.00 -12.19
CA PHE A 578 -4.25 16.56 -11.74
C PHE A 578 -4.92 17.45 -12.79
N ALA A 579 -4.17 18.06 -13.73
CA ALA A 579 -4.76 18.70 -14.89
C ALA A 579 -5.41 17.68 -15.86
N LYS A 580 -4.78 16.51 -16.10
CA LYS A 580 -5.40 15.45 -16.92
C LYS A 580 -6.60 14.78 -16.24
N LEU A 581 -6.65 14.80 -14.91
CA LEU A 581 -7.84 14.39 -14.13
C LEU A 581 -8.92 15.47 -14.04
N HIS A 582 -8.71 16.65 -14.65
CA HIS A 582 -9.60 17.83 -14.55
C HIS A 582 -9.90 18.25 -13.10
N GLY A 583 -8.95 18.04 -12.19
CA GLY A 583 -9.11 18.33 -10.76
C GLY A 583 -8.63 19.72 -10.33
N LEU A 584 -7.76 20.39 -11.12
CA LEU A 584 -7.20 21.69 -10.76
C LEU A 584 -8.16 22.85 -11.08
N SER A 585 -8.10 23.93 -10.28
CA SER A 585 -8.87 25.17 -10.53
C SER A 585 -8.58 25.73 -11.93
N VAL A 586 -9.63 26.03 -12.70
CA VAL A 586 -9.51 26.60 -14.05
C VAL A 586 -9.24 28.10 -13.99
N GLY A 587 -9.85 28.79 -13.02
CA GLY A 587 -9.65 30.22 -12.75
C GLY A 587 -8.35 30.56 -12.01
N GLY A 588 -7.59 29.56 -11.56
CA GLY A 588 -6.33 29.75 -10.85
C GLY A 588 -6.51 30.35 -9.45
N GLN A 589 -7.63 30.07 -8.77
CA GLN A 589 -7.91 30.59 -7.42
C GLN A 589 -8.50 29.50 -6.52
N GLY A 590 -7.95 29.34 -5.31
CA GLY A 590 -8.55 28.50 -4.28
C GLY A 590 -9.87 29.09 -3.78
N ARG A 591 -10.98 28.37 -3.97
CA ARG A 591 -12.34 28.83 -3.60
C ARG A 591 -13.16 27.76 -2.88
N SER A 592 -12.55 27.10 -1.89
CA SER A 592 -13.21 26.10 -1.04
C SER A 592 -14.58 26.57 -0.53
N LEU A 593 -15.58 25.68 -0.60
CA LEU A 593 -16.98 25.88 -0.16
C LEU A 593 -17.77 26.98 -0.91
N ASP A 594 -17.17 27.74 -1.82
CA ASP A 594 -17.83 28.80 -2.57
C ASP A 594 -18.59 28.27 -3.81
N LYS A 595 -19.65 28.96 -4.21
CA LYS A 595 -20.44 28.64 -5.41
C LYS A 595 -19.66 28.72 -6.73
N ASN A 596 -18.49 29.36 -6.72
CA ASN A 596 -17.58 29.43 -7.87
C ASN A 596 -16.34 28.52 -7.69
N SER A 597 -16.42 27.49 -6.85
CA SER A 597 -15.41 26.44 -6.71
C SER A 597 -15.28 25.63 -8.01
N ASP A 598 -14.09 25.60 -8.58
CA ASP A 598 -13.81 25.04 -9.91
C ASP A 598 -12.59 24.08 -9.97
N GLY A 599 -12.01 23.75 -8.82
CA GLY A 599 -10.92 22.79 -8.67
C GLY A 599 -9.93 23.14 -7.56
N VAL A 600 -8.96 22.25 -7.32
CA VAL A 600 -7.92 22.42 -6.29
C VAL A 600 -6.72 23.24 -6.79
N LEU A 601 -6.05 23.92 -5.86
CA LEU A 601 -4.68 24.40 -6.03
C LEU A 601 -3.79 23.70 -4.99
N PHE A 602 -2.65 23.17 -5.43
CA PHE A 602 -1.69 22.51 -4.54
C PHE A 602 -0.66 23.50 -3.98
N ALA A 603 -0.08 23.13 -2.85
CA ALA A 603 0.93 23.89 -2.14
C ALA A 603 2.00 22.98 -1.55
N ASP A 604 3.18 23.53 -1.26
CA ASP A 604 4.12 22.86 -0.36
C ASP A 604 3.64 22.97 1.09
N GLY A 605 3.98 21.96 1.92
CA GLY A 605 3.82 22.08 3.36
C GLY A 605 4.46 20.94 4.14
N ALA A 606 4.86 21.22 5.37
CA ALA A 606 5.20 20.24 6.39
C ALA A 606 4.59 20.65 7.74
N GLY A 607 4.17 19.66 8.53
CA GLY A 607 3.63 19.88 9.87
C GLY A 607 3.88 18.68 10.77
N VAL A 608 4.12 18.94 12.05
CA VAL A 608 4.39 17.94 13.09
C VAL A 608 3.66 18.34 14.35
N VAL A 609 3.11 17.35 15.06
CA VAL A 609 2.63 17.46 16.44
C VAL A 609 3.26 16.37 17.30
N VAL A 610 3.45 16.66 18.58
CA VAL A 610 3.91 15.69 19.58
C VAL A 610 2.74 15.31 20.47
N LEU A 611 2.46 14.01 20.52
CA LEU A 611 1.34 13.40 21.23
C LEU A 611 1.84 12.62 22.45
N LYS A 612 1.08 12.71 23.55
CA LYS A 612 1.26 11.91 24.77
C LYS A 612 -0.09 11.46 25.33
N LYS A 613 -0.06 10.47 26.21
CA LYS A 613 -1.13 10.24 27.20
C LYS A 613 -1.25 11.46 28.12
N LYS A 614 -2.47 11.95 28.41
CA LYS A 614 -2.77 13.13 29.25
C LYS A 614 -2.10 13.00 30.61
N LYS A 615 -2.19 11.83 31.24
CA LYS A 615 -1.52 11.52 32.52
C LYS A 615 -0.01 11.76 32.46
N LYS A 616 0.68 11.21 31.45
CA LYS A 616 2.13 11.41 31.26
C LYS A 616 2.47 12.89 31.01
N ALA A 617 1.69 13.60 30.19
CA ALA A 617 1.91 15.02 29.95
C ALA A 617 1.82 15.86 31.24
N LEU A 618 0.88 15.52 32.14
CA LEU A 618 0.75 16.16 33.45
C LEU A 618 1.88 15.78 34.42
N GLU A 619 2.32 14.53 34.40
CA GLU A 619 3.46 14.04 35.21
C GLU A 619 4.80 14.67 34.78
N ASP A 620 5.02 14.82 33.47
CA ASP A 620 6.21 15.46 32.90
C ASP A 620 6.19 16.99 33.02
N GLY A 621 5.01 17.60 33.25
CA GLY A 621 4.83 19.04 33.32
C GLY A 621 4.82 19.74 31.96
N ASP A 622 4.27 19.08 30.93
CA ASP A 622 4.05 19.67 29.61
C ASP A 622 2.94 20.72 29.62
N HIS A 623 3.03 21.66 28.68
CA HIS A 623 1.87 22.47 28.31
C HIS A 623 0.98 21.67 27.36
N ILE A 624 -0.27 21.43 27.76
CA ILE A 624 -1.26 20.76 26.91
C ILE A 624 -1.99 21.81 26.07
N PHE A 625 -1.82 21.72 24.74
CA PHE A 625 -2.44 22.63 23.78
C PHE A 625 -3.90 22.23 23.44
N ALA A 626 -4.16 20.93 23.29
CA ALA A 626 -5.48 20.39 22.96
C ALA A 626 -5.59 18.89 23.30
N VAL A 627 -6.82 18.39 23.36
CA VAL A 627 -7.17 16.98 23.59
C VAL A 627 -7.72 16.36 22.31
N LEU A 628 -7.20 15.20 21.90
CA LEU A 628 -7.66 14.44 20.74
C LEU A 628 -8.66 13.36 21.19
N LYS A 629 -9.96 13.69 21.17
CA LYS A 629 -11.00 12.85 21.77
C LYS A 629 -11.32 11.59 20.98
N ALA A 630 -11.36 11.68 19.66
CA ALA A 630 -11.68 10.55 18.80
C ALA A 630 -11.17 10.78 17.37
N LEU A 631 -10.70 9.70 16.74
CA LEU A 631 -10.41 9.68 15.31
C LEU A 631 -11.21 8.54 14.66
N GLY A 632 -12.06 8.89 13.70
CA GLY A 632 -12.79 7.96 12.86
C GLY A 632 -12.14 7.85 11.48
N SER A 633 -11.65 6.66 11.13
CA SER A 633 -11.04 6.36 9.83
C SER A 633 -11.92 5.38 9.02
N SER A 634 -11.94 5.51 7.69
CA SER A 634 -12.79 4.69 6.81
C SER A 634 -12.20 4.53 5.39
N SER A 635 -12.78 3.62 4.60
CA SER A 635 -12.54 3.56 3.15
C SER A 635 -13.84 3.40 2.37
N ASP A 636 -13.89 4.01 1.18
CA ASP A 636 -15.06 4.04 0.29
C ASP A 636 -15.44 2.66 -0.27
N GLY A 637 -14.51 1.70 -0.26
CA GLY A 637 -14.72 0.36 -0.82
C GLY A 637 -14.92 0.38 -2.34
N LYS A 638 -16.13 0.04 -2.81
CA LYS A 638 -16.47 0.04 -4.25
C LYS A 638 -17.08 1.37 -4.66
N GLY A 639 -16.29 2.22 -5.32
CA GLY A 639 -16.73 3.51 -5.87
C GLY A 639 -17.01 3.50 -7.38
N LYS A 640 -17.41 4.66 -7.93
CA LYS A 640 -17.63 4.87 -9.37
C LYS A 640 -16.33 5.00 -10.16
N ALA A 641 -15.32 5.63 -9.57
CA ALA A 641 -13.96 5.82 -10.09
C ALA A 641 -13.02 6.15 -8.92
N ILE A 642 -11.71 5.98 -9.09
CA ILE A 642 -10.70 6.23 -8.05
C ILE A 642 -10.65 7.70 -7.56
N TYR A 643 -11.02 8.64 -8.43
CA TYR A 643 -11.06 10.08 -8.14
C TYR A 643 -12.45 10.60 -7.72
N ALA A 644 -13.48 9.77 -7.78
CA ALA A 644 -14.85 10.19 -7.51
C ALA A 644 -15.14 10.10 -6.00
N PRO A 645 -15.47 11.21 -5.31
CA PRO A 645 -15.73 11.19 -3.87
C PRO A 645 -16.99 10.36 -3.54
N ASN A 646 -16.99 9.73 -2.37
CA ASN A 646 -18.11 8.93 -1.89
C ASN A 646 -18.56 9.38 -0.49
N SER A 647 -19.68 10.12 -0.45
CA SER A 647 -20.28 10.60 0.81
C SER A 647 -20.57 9.50 1.83
N ALA A 648 -20.77 8.23 1.41
CA ALA A 648 -20.97 7.12 2.34
C ALA A 648 -19.69 6.71 3.08
N GLY A 649 -18.52 6.80 2.43
CA GLY A 649 -17.23 6.59 3.07
C GLY A 649 -16.88 7.74 4.01
N GLN A 650 -17.11 8.98 3.57
CA GLN A 650 -16.97 10.17 4.40
C GLN A 650 -17.88 10.09 5.64
N ALA A 651 -19.17 9.73 5.46
CA ALA A 651 -20.12 9.55 6.55
C ALA A 651 -19.60 8.54 7.58
N LEU A 652 -19.14 7.38 7.12
CA LEU A 652 -18.59 6.34 7.99
C LEU A 652 -17.36 6.80 8.79
N ALA A 653 -16.52 7.70 8.26
CA ALA A 653 -15.41 8.28 9.00
C ALA A 653 -15.91 9.26 10.08
N ILE A 654 -16.85 10.14 9.73
CA ILE A 654 -17.44 11.10 10.69
C ILE A 654 -18.20 10.36 11.79
N GLU A 655 -19.10 9.44 11.44
CA GLU A 655 -19.86 8.60 12.38
C GLU A 655 -18.95 7.81 13.33
N ARG A 656 -17.81 7.28 12.85
CA ARG A 656 -16.83 6.59 13.70
C ARG A 656 -16.10 7.50 14.68
N ALA A 657 -16.04 8.80 14.40
CA ALA A 657 -15.45 9.78 15.31
C ALA A 657 -16.50 10.28 16.31
N ILE A 658 -17.68 10.69 15.85
CA ILE A 658 -18.69 11.38 16.66
C ILE A 658 -19.58 10.48 17.52
N ASN A 659 -19.65 9.18 17.22
CA ASN A 659 -20.42 8.21 18.03
C ASN A 659 -19.54 7.47 19.06
N GLN A 660 -18.34 7.94 19.36
CA GLN A 660 -17.53 7.35 20.44
C GLN A 660 -18.07 7.80 21.82
N PRO A 661 -18.01 6.96 22.87
CA PRO A 661 -18.63 7.28 24.16
C PRO A 661 -18.14 8.58 24.81
N GLN A 662 -16.92 9.01 24.48
CA GLN A 662 -16.23 10.20 25.00
C GLN A 662 -16.36 11.44 24.11
N THR A 663 -17.16 11.42 23.05
CA THR A 663 -17.38 12.57 22.15
C THR A 663 -18.77 13.18 22.28
N HIS A 664 -18.81 14.51 22.40
CA HIS A 664 -20.02 15.30 22.57
C HIS A 664 -20.25 16.18 21.34
N VAL A 665 -21.17 15.78 20.46
CA VAL A 665 -21.48 16.51 19.21
C VAL A 665 -22.04 17.90 19.50
N GLU A 666 -22.75 18.04 20.63
CA GLU A 666 -23.26 19.29 21.18
C GLU A 666 -22.17 20.31 21.57
N ASN A 667 -20.90 19.90 21.66
CA ASN A 667 -19.75 20.78 21.95
C ASN A 667 -19.01 21.25 20.69
N ILE A 668 -19.30 20.69 19.51
CA ILE A 668 -18.60 21.03 18.27
C ILE A 668 -19.05 22.42 17.82
N ASP A 669 -18.17 23.41 17.88
CA ASP A 669 -18.42 24.77 17.40
C ASP A 669 -17.89 25.03 15.98
N TRP A 670 -16.87 24.26 15.57
CA TRP A 670 -16.11 24.51 14.34
C TRP A 670 -15.69 23.23 13.63
N ILE A 671 -15.80 23.21 12.30
CA ILE A 671 -15.39 22.11 11.43
C ILE A 671 -14.40 22.67 10.40
N VAL A 672 -13.15 22.23 10.45
CA VAL A 672 -12.19 22.44 9.37
C VAL A 672 -12.36 21.31 8.36
N ALA A 673 -13.13 21.62 7.33
CA ALA A 673 -13.47 20.72 6.23
C ALA A 673 -12.25 20.36 5.38
N HIS A 674 -12.31 19.21 4.72
CA HIS A 674 -11.30 18.86 3.73
C HIS A 674 -11.38 19.81 2.53
N ALA A 675 -12.58 20.12 2.04
CA ALA A 675 -12.98 21.11 1.04
C ALA A 675 -11.81 21.74 0.26
N THR A 676 -11.46 21.10 -0.85
CA THR A 676 -10.32 21.46 -1.69
C THR A 676 -10.64 22.53 -2.72
N GLY A 677 -11.90 22.98 -2.81
CA GLY A 677 -12.37 23.84 -3.90
C GLY A 677 -12.82 23.04 -5.13
N THR A 678 -12.97 21.72 -5.01
CA THR A 678 -13.48 20.88 -6.11
C THR A 678 -15.00 20.79 -5.99
N THR A 679 -15.73 21.15 -7.04
CA THR A 679 -17.20 21.25 -6.99
C THR A 679 -17.88 19.95 -6.54
N ALA A 680 -17.33 18.80 -6.93
CA ALA A 680 -17.84 17.49 -6.53
C ALA A 680 -17.39 17.05 -5.13
N GLY A 681 -16.16 17.39 -4.72
CA GLY A 681 -15.61 17.03 -3.40
C GLY A 681 -16.26 17.83 -2.29
N ASP A 682 -16.29 19.16 -2.44
CA ASP A 682 -16.90 20.09 -1.49
C ASP A 682 -18.42 19.81 -1.34
N LEU A 683 -19.13 19.44 -2.42
CA LEU A 683 -20.53 19.01 -2.36
C LEU A 683 -20.72 17.66 -1.66
N ALA A 684 -19.85 16.68 -1.92
CA ALA A 684 -19.92 15.38 -1.28
C ALA A 684 -19.71 15.50 0.25
N GLU A 685 -18.71 16.30 0.66
CA GLU A 685 -18.42 16.58 2.06
C GLU A 685 -19.57 17.35 2.73
N PHE A 686 -20.06 18.44 2.12
CA PHE A 686 -21.15 19.21 2.74
C PHE A 686 -22.45 18.41 2.84
N THR A 687 -22.73 17.56 1.85
CA THR A 687 -23.84 16.58 1.90
C THR A 687 -23.68 15.64 3.10
N THR A 688 -22.48 15.08 3.29
CA THR A 688 -22.18 14.24 4.44
C THR A 688 -22.36 15.00 5.77
N LEU A 689 -21.77 16.19 5.91
CA LEU A 689 -21.86 16.99 7.13
C LEU A 689 -23.32 17.31 7.51
N ARG A 690 -24.16 17.67 6.53
CA ARG A 690 -25.60 17.90 6.71
C ARG A 690 -26.35 16.66 7.20
N GLU A 691 -25.90 15.46 6.83
CA GLU A 691 -26.57 14.19 7.11
C GLU A 691 -26.10 13.53 8.41
N THR A 692 -24.84 13.76 8.83
CA THR A 692 -24.26 13.16 10.04
C THR A 692 -24.17 14.10 11.24
N ILE A 693 -24.01 15.42 11.02
CA ILE A 693 -23.90 16.43 12.09
C ILE A 693 -25.14 17.31 12.04
N ILE A 694 -26.06 17.08 12.99
CA ILE A 694 -27.34 17.78 13.12
C ILE A 694 -27.34 18.55 14.45
N PRO A 695 -26.73 19.75 14.51
CA PRO A 695 -26.60 20.48 15.75
C PRO A 695 -27.83 21.36 16.00
N ASP A 696 -28.08 21.66 17.28
CA ASP A 696 -29.14 22.59 17.71
C ASP A 696 -28.70 24.06 17.65
N HIS A 697 -27.40 24.32 17.71
CA HIS A 697 -26.75 25.63 17.65
C HIS A 697 -25.92 25.80 16.36
N PRO A 698 -25.51 27.03 15.98
CA PRO A 698 -24.71 27.26 14.79
C PRO A 698 -23.29 26.70 14.91
N ILE A 699 -22.88 25.89 13.93
CA ILE A 699 -21.50 25.39 13.79
C ILE A 699 -20.84 26.06 12.58
N TYR A 700 -19.62 26.55 12.76
CA TYR A 700 -18.85 27.17 11.68
C TYR A 700 -18.10 26.13 10.84
N VAL A 701 -18.04 26.31 9.52
CA VAL A 701 -17.33 25.42 8.60
C VAL A 701 -16.34 26.23 7.78
N THR A 702 -15.06 25.85 7.81
CA THR A 702 -13.97 26.51 7.06
C THR A 702 -13.05 25.51 6.35
N SER A 703 -12.16 26.00 5.48
CA SER A 703 -11.02 25.28 4.92
C SER A 703 -9.90 26.24 4.52
N ASN A 704 -8.74 26.06 5.15
CA ASN A 704 -7.48 26.77 4.89
C ASN A 704 -6.96 26.66 3.45
N LYS A 705 -7.39 25.66 2.67
CA LYS A 705 -6.86 25.35 1.33
C LYS A 705 -7.20 26.42 0.29
N SER A 706 -8.22 27.23 0.57
CA SER A 706 -8.55 28.45 -0.18
C SER A 706 -7.48 29.55 -0.07
N LEU A 707 -6.67 29.55 1.00
CA LEU A 707 -5.65 30.55 1.31
C LEU A 707 -4.22 30.03 1.11
N ILE A 708 -3.87 28.94 1.80
CA ILE A 708 -2.51 28.36 1.76
C ILE A 708 -2.33 27.31 0.66
N GLY A 709 -3.42 26.90 -0.01
CA GLY A 709 -3.44 25.78 -0.95
C GLY A 709 -3.45 24.41 -0.27
N HIS A 710 -3.61 23.35 -1.07
CA HIS A 710 -3.65 21.99 -0.57
C HIS A 710 -2.22 21.42 -0.42
N THR A 711 -1.78 21.29 0.82
CA THR A 711 -0.46 20.75 1.24
C THR A 711 -0.37 19.22 1.17
N GLY A 712 -1.14 18.57 0.28
CA GLY A 712 -1.10 17.14 0.02
C GLY A 712 -1.21 16.28 1.29
N TRP A 713 -0.15 15.49 1.55
CA TRP A 713 -0.06 14.52 2.64
C TRP A 713 0.05 15.17 4.04
N ALA A 714 0.38 16.47 4.12
CA ALA A 714 0.39 17.23 5.37
C ALA A 714 -0.96 17.88 5.73
N ALA A 715 -1.95 17.86 4.84
CA ALA A 715 -3.14 18.73 4.96
C ALA A 715 -3.93 18.58 6.26
N GLY A 716 -4.01 17.37 6.83
CA GLY A 716 -4.71 17.12 8.08
C GLY A 716 -3.99 17.68 9.31
N VAL A 717 -2.66 17.56 9.39
CA VAL A 717 -1.88 18.12 10.51
C VAL A 717 -1.84 19.64 10.47
N ILE A 718 -1.78 20.25 9.27
CA ILE A 718 -1.90 21.71 9.12
C ILE A 718 -3.27 22.21 9.62
N SER A 719 -4.34 21.48 9.30
CA SER A 719 -5.70 21.81 9.76
C SER A 719 -5.89 21.57 11.27
N LEU A 720 -5.22 20.59 11.87
CA LEU A 720 -5.17 20.42 13.33
C LEU A 720 -4.43 21.59 14.01
N ILE A 721 -3.29 22.01 13.48
CA ILE A 721 -2.53 23.14 14.02
C ILE A 721 -3.36 24.44 13.94
N GLU A 722 -4.12 24.65 12.85
CA GLU A 722 -5.08 25.75 12.74
C GLU A 722 -6.15 25.72 13.86
N VAL A 723 -6.74 24.55 14.15
CA VAL A 723 -7.70 24.37 15.24
C VAL A 723 -7.09 24.69 16.60
N ILE A 724 -5.89 24.17 16.87
CA ILE A 724 -5.17 24.39 18.13
C ILE A 724 -4.89 25.88 18.34
N LEU A 725 -4.44 26.58 17.29
CA LEU A 725 -4.21 28.03 17.35
C LEU A 725 -5.52 28.80 17.54
N GLY A 726 -6.63 28.37 16.92
CA GLY A 726 -7.95 28.98 17.16
C GLY A 726 -8.46 28.81 18.60
N LEU A 727 -8.17 27.67 19.23
CA LEU A 727 -8.44 27.44 20.65
C LEU A 727 -7.59 28.38 21.54
N GLU A 728 -6.29 28.48 21.27
CA GLU A 728 -5.33 29.30 22.02
C GLU A 728 -5.58 30.81 21.88
N LYS A 729 -6.03 31.25 20.69
CA LYS A 729 -6.30 32.67 20.38
C LYS A 729 -7.79 33.04 20.51
N GLU A 730 -8.63 32.12 20.98
CA GLU A 730 -10.07 32.30 21.20
C GLU A 730 -10.83 32.84 19.97
N LEU A 731 -10.53 32.30 18.78
CA LEU A 731 -11.03 32.83 17.52
C LEU A 731 -11.15 31.73 16.44
N ILE A 732 -12.23 31.77 15.67
CA ILE A 732 -12.38 31.01 14.43
C ILE A 732 -12.08 31.96 13.24
N PRO A 733 -11.14 31.63 12.34
CA PRO A 733 -10.79 32.49 11.21
C PRO A 733 -11.93 32.60 10.17
N PRO A 734 -11.96 33.67 9.36
CA PRO A 734 -12.90 33.77 8.25
C PRO A 734 -12.58 32.75 7.15
N GLN A 735 -13.60 32.31 6.42
CA GLN A 735 -13.38 31.56 5.18
C GLN A 735 -12.83 32.50 4.11
N TYR A 736 -11.57 32.29 3.75
CA TYR A 736 -10.91 33.04 2.70
C TYR A 736 -11.56 32.79 1.32
N LYS A 737 -11.64 33.85 0.51
CA LYS A 737 -12.22 33.88 -0.85
C LYS A 737 -13.65 33.31 -1.02
N PHE A 738 -14.44 33.34 0.04
CA PHE A 738 -15.85 32.94 -0.01
C PHE A 738 -16.80 34.12 -0.31
N THR A 739 -17.84 33.86 -1.09
CA THR A 739 -18.89 34.84 -1.45
C THR A 739 -20.27 34.32 -1.06
N ALA A 740 -20.59 33.07 -1.42
CA ALA A 740 -21.82 32.39 -1.05
C ALA A 740 -21.67 30.88 -1.32
N PRO A 741 -22.37 30.00 -0.57
CA PRO A 741 -22.32 28.57 -0.83
C PRO A 741 -23.15 28.20 -2.07
N PRO A 742 -22.90 27.04 -2.71
CA PRO A 742 -23.77 26.50 -3.75
C PRO A 742 -25.17 26.16 -3.21
N ASP A 743 -26.23 26.43 -3.99
CA ASP A 743 -27.61 26.05 -3.62
C ASP A 743 -27.77 24.54 -3.33
N SER A 744 -26.96 23.70 -3.98
CA SER A 744 -26.93 22.24 -3.79
C SER A 744 -26.49 21.79 -2.40
N PHE A 745 -25.79 22.64 -1.64
CA PHE A 745 -25.45 22.38 -0.23
C PHE A 745 -26.70 22.38 0.64
N GLN A 746 -27.73 23.17 0.27
CA GLN A 746 -28.95 23.37 1.06
C GLN A 746 -28.65 23.88 2.48
N ILE A 747 -27.63 24.74 2.63
CA ILE A 747 -27.14 25.22 3.95
C ILE A 747 -28.25 25.82 4.84
N GLU A 748 -29.25 26.45 4.23
CA GLU A 748 -30.40 27.07 4.92
C GLU A 748 -31.31 26.04 5.62
N THR A 749 -31.21 24.74 5.28
CA THR A 749 -31.91 23.66 6.01
C THR A 749 -31.09 23.12 7.17
N THR A 750 -29.99 23.78 7.54
CA THR A 750 -29.00 23.31 8.52
C THR A 750 -28.65 24.43 9.49
N GLN A 751 -27.94 24.06 10.56
CA GLN A 751 -27.29 25.01 11.46
C GLN A 751 -25.80 25.23 11.12
N LEU A 752 -25.30 24.69 10.01
CA LEU A 752 -23.93 24.94 9.52
C LEU A 752 -23.82 26.36 8.93
N ARG A 753 -22.73 27.06 9.19
CA ARG A 753 -22.46 28.43 8.74
C ARG A 753 -21.04 28.55 8.20
N ILE A 754 -20.81 29.34 7.16
CA ILE A 754 -19.47 29.62 6.64
C ILE A 754 -19.15 31.09 6.99
N PRO A 755 -18.18 31.37 7.87
CA PRO A 755 -17.92 32.72 8.35
C PRO A 755 -17.22 33.58 7.28
N THR A 756 -17.67 34.81 7.06
CA THR A 756 -17.00 35.81 6.19
C THR A 756 -16.12 36.79 6.96
N THR A 757 -16.23 36.79 8.29
CA THR A 757 -15.42 37.57 9.23
C THR A 757 -15.00 36.65 10.37
N ALA A 758 -13.85 36.91 11.00
CA ALA A 758 -13.42 36.14 12.16
C ALA A 758 -14.51 36.12 13.27
N VAL A 759 -14.70 34.97 13.91
CA VAL A 759 -15.73 34.77 14.94
C VAL A 759 -15.04 34.58 16.30
N PRO A 760 -15.36 35.41 17.31
CA PRO A 760 -14.87 35.20 18.67
C PRO A 760 -15.30 33.85 19.22
N TRP A 761 -14.36 33.08 19.75
CA TRP A 761 -14.55 31.75 20.30
C TRP A 761 -13.96 31.65 21.73
N PRO A 762 -14.45 32.48 22.68
CA PRO A 762 -13.93 32.55 24.05
C PRO A 762 -14.25 31.29 24.86
N ALA A 763 -13.39 30.95 25.82
CA ALA A 763 -13.65 29.85 26.74
C ALA A 763 -14.93 30.06 27.57
N GLN A 764 -15.76 29.03 27.71
CA GLN A 764 -17.05 29.07 28.41
C GLN A 764 -17.02 28.22 29.68
N ALA A 765 -17.35 28.77 30.85
CA ALA A 765 -17.20 28.07 32.13
C ALA A 765 -17.93 26.72 32.22
N ASP A 766 -19.03 26.57 31.48
CA ASP A 766 -19.99 25.45 31.53
C ASP A 766 -19.97 24.51 30.31
N ARG A 767 -19.30 24.87 29.21
CA ARG A 767 -19.25 24.07 27.97
C ARG A 767 -17.84 24.06 27.36
N VAL A 768 -17.33 22.87 27.05
CA VAL A 768 -16.02 22.66 26.39
C VAL A 768 -16.12 23.13 24.94
N ARG A 769 -15.15 23.92 24.49
CA ARG A 769 -14.97 24.25 23.06
C ARG A 769 -14.42 23.03 22.33
N ALA A 770 -15.16 22.54 21.34
CA ALA A 770 -14.70 21.45 20.47
C ALA A 770 -14.71 21.86 18.99
N ALA A 771 -13.84 21.23 18.21
CA ALA A 771 -13.79 21.37 16.77
C ALA A 771 -13.48 20.02 16.11
N THR A 772 -13.69 19.91 14.80
CA THR A 772 -13.31 18.72 14.03
C THR A 772 -12.48 19.05 12.80
N VAL A 773 -11.68 18.06 12.38
CA VAL A 773 -10.81 18.16 11.20
C VAL A 773 -11.10 16.99 10.27
N SER A 774 -11.53 17.29 9.04
CA SER A 774 -11.72 16.29 7.97
C SER A 774 -10.49 16.19 7.07
N SER A 775 -10.11 14.97 6.69
CA SER A 775 -9.19 14.76 5.56
C SER A 775 -9.59 13.54 4.72
N PHE A 776 -9.85 13.78 3.44
CA PHE A 776 -10.37 12.79 2.50
C PHE A 776 -9.36 12.56 1.37
N GLY A 777 -8.70 11.41 1.40
CA GLY A 777 -7.67 11.00 0.46
C GLY A 777 -8.25 10.57 -0.88
N PHE A 778 -7.56 10.96 -1.96
CA PHE A 778 -7.72 10.36 -3.28
C PHE A 778 -7.67 8.83 -3.19
N GLY A 779 -8.53 8.14 -3.94
CA GLY A 779 -8.70 6.68 -3.82
C GLY A 779 -9.66 6.22 -2.70
N GLY A 780 -10.24 7.15 -1.93
CA GLY A 780 -11.32 6.84 -0.99
C GLY A 780 -10.82 6.31 0.35
N THR A 781 -9.93 7.07 1.00
CA THR A 781 -9.47 6.84 2.38
C THR A 781 -9.77 8.09 3.21
N ASN A 782 -10.62 7.97 4.23
CA ASN A 782 -11.19 9.12 4.92
C ASN A 782 -10.81 9.10 6.40
N ALA A 783 -10.51 10.27 6.95
CA ALA A 783 -10.28 10.46 8.37
C ALA A 783 -11.05 11.70 8.86
N HIS A 784 -11.63 11.60 10.06
CA HIS A 784 -12.25 12.70 10.77
C HIS A 784 -11.78 12.68 12.23
N LEU A 785 -11.25 13.78 12.73
CA LEU A 785 -10.68 13.93 14.06
C LEU A 785 -11.52 14.92 14.88
N VAL A 786 -11.88 14.54 16.11
CA VAL A 786 -12.53 15.41 17.11
C VAL A 786 -11.47 15.94 18.08
N VAL A 787 -11.44 17.25 18.26
CA VAL A 787 -10.46 18.00 19.05
C VAL A 787 -11.22 18.82 20.09
N GLU A 788 -10.82 18.74 21.36
CA GLU A 788 -11.36 19.56 22.45
C GLU A 788 -10.27 20.44 23.07
N GLU A 789 -10.68 21.59 23.62
CA GLU A 789 -9.79 22.39 24.46
C GLU A 789 -9.39 21.61 25.73
N TYR A 790 -8.15 21.79 26.17
CA TYR A 790 -7.76 21.28 27.47
C TYR A 790 -8.27 22.18 28.59
N ARG A 791 -8.84 21.56 29.63
CA ARG A 791 -9.21 22.22 30.87
C ARG A 791 -8.48 21.54 32.02
N GLU A 792 -7.76 22.33 32.80
CA GLU A 792 -7.36 21.89 34.13
C GLU A 792 -8.63 21.58 34.93
N GLU A 793 -8.77 20.34 35.38
CA GLU A 793 -9.84 19.97 36.31
C GLU A 793 -9.66 20.79 37.58
N ALA A 794 -10.57 21.75 37.79
CA ALA A 794 -10.59 22.50 39.04
C ALA A 794 -10.68 21.52 40.20
N HIS A 795 -9.59 21.37 40.97
CA HIS A 795 -9.52 20.59 42.20
C HIS A 795 -10.39 21.25 43.29
N ALA A 796 -11.71 21.23 43.07
CA ALA A 796 -12.73 21.60 44.03
C ALA A 796 -12.61 20.63 45.20
N SER A 797 -12.19 21.18 46.34
CA SER A 797 -11.72 20.45 47.51
C SER A 797 -12.76 19.48 48.09
N ARG A 798 -12.81 18.25 47.59
CA ARG A 798 -13.52 17.13 48.24
C ARG A 798 -12.70 16.54 49.38
N LYS A 799 -12.45 17.38 50.39
CA LYS A 799 -12.16 16.97 51.77
C LYS A 799 -13.08 17.76 52.68
N ALA A 800 -14.20 17.14 53.03
CA ALA A 800 -15.06 17.47 54.16
C ALA A 800 -15.05 16.25 55.10
#